data_AF-A0A913YUW2-F1
#
_entry.id   AF-A0A913YUW2-F1
#
_cell.length_a   1.000
_cell.length_b   1.000
_cell.length_c   1.000
_cell.angle_alpha   90.00
_cell.angle_beta   90.00
_cell.angle_gamma   90.00
#
_symmetry.space_group_name_H-M   'P 1'
#
loop_
_entity.id
_entity.type
_entity.pdbx_description
1 polymer ?
#
loop_
_entity_poly.entity_id
_entity_poly.type
_entity_poly.pdbx_seq_one_letter_code
_entity_poly.pdbx_strand_id
1 'polypeptide(L)'
;MARVVIGLVAFLVTLNTYDIGTSSASKHDIVYVSRFHNGSSSKKCGSIAFPCKSLQLGFDVLAPGGHLYVNGGGTKFNPYNCQSSQQKLIVKKAFKLMSYQSLAYISCIGGIIIQSNSGTVTLSGISFKKTTIRLDASTVVIKDCMFIEAVTSIRLKVSECVPLLTLNVSNSLFKRNHGCLDINVNTNYSKVHLKDVTFKENYPLSKDESTALIQMWGKAKNSIKHHFILMKNVTVMKNRAQVQRMMNYYESNVLHAGEFSPKYMKNLTHAESSFLTTNVTKVLIELENIHSKDNVNMRFMNLLSPNCSVKIDNCSFQGHNISKSGGIINIISSKKGFFAKVCVNNSVFTKNIAGITGGVLHIDGGTNKHVVLIFINTTIEYSYGKKTGCAISVGDMKNRYPLVPVGRLYVEFTGLMFKHCNAPCKKPNDCKKIRFGNICLTSSESAQVLVKNSLFSDNYNKYESTLVIKHSNTRKRETKTHVCLENTNFVRNASPNKVYILNVEGSASQNQESSFKIFNSIFANNQGPAIKVKKMQRFDAENLTCFSNKGMCLFVRNKAKESHFFNSTVSIHRSVFQNNGAAPLFILQKRPINSKVIIRKTLFRRNNIRKKEAIRITMGNRKLCRKSSNCSLVSGNVTIEDVVFIGNVICRASGSVFGIAVFPHRGQFKAVIRNTVFKDNFQKSKDDDPDVSDLMYLYMPQSPQSLYTSHNQSSKQKCANKYFPQYIDKNNITLENVRFTNNTGFSNIMYIDNGKTVIKRSLFENNFSRNPRTGVFIFVEHGTPSITFENSVFNQTEIRTFDHDEKPNTNPKAVNIMPFVYFAGLGPFVVRNSSFVMSASEVTTPIFIIQNARIQKIIVH
;
A
#
# COMPACT_ATOMS: atom_id res chain seq x y z
N MET A 1 51.84 56.87 -78.96
CA MET A 1 52.12 58.32 -78.93
C MET A 1 51.25 58.98 -77.88
N ALA A 2 51.88 59.85 -77.07
CA ALA A 2 51.33 60.96 -76.31
C ALA A 2 50.19 60.72 -75.28
N ARG A 3 50.59 60.74 -74.01
CA ARG A 3 49.84 61.38 -72.91
C ARG A 3 49.67 62.87 -73.21
N VAL A 4 48.54 63.49 -72.83
CA VAL A 4 48.48 64.79 -72.13
C VAL A 4 47.19 64.86 -71.29
N VAL A 5 47.33 65.46 -70.12
CA VAL A 5 46.40 65.68 -68.99
C VAL A 5 45.79 67.09 -69.08
N ILE A 6 44.84 67.39 -68.17
CA ILE A 6 44.34 68.72 -67.70
C ILE A 6 42.99 69.10 -68.37
N GLY A 7 41.94 69.59 -67.69
CA GLY A 7 41.65 69.96 -66.30
C GLY A 7 40.13 70.28 -66.24
N LEU A 8 39.42 69.90 -65.17
CA LEU A 8 39.01 70.75 -64.06
C LEU A 8 38.10 71.95 -64.45
N VAL A 9 36.79 71.82 -64.20
CA VAL A 9 35.90 72.94 -63.87
C VAL A 9 35.07 72.54 -62.65
N ALA A 10 35.18 73.34 -61.60
CA ALA A 10 34.44 73.28 -60.35
C ALA A 10 33.37 74.41 -60.31
N PHE A 11 32.61 74.41 -59.21
CA PHE A 11 31.48 75.29 -58.80
C PHE A 11 30.09 74.72 -59.18
N LEU A 12 29.14 74.53 -58.27
CA LEU A 12 28.85 75.28 -57.05
C LEU A 12 28.41 74.40 -55.88
N VAL A 13 28.94 74.79 -54.72
CA VAL A 13 28.57 74.40 -53.37
C VAL A 13 27.18 74.94 -53.03
N THR A 14 26.26 74.07 -52.60
CA THR A 14 25.23 74.45 -51.62
C THR A 14 25.56 73.78 -50.29
N LEU A 15 26.03 74.62 -49.38
CA LEU A 15 26.11 74.36 -47.95
C LEU A 15 24.72 73.99 -47.43
N ASN A 16 24.53 72.73 -47.04
CA ASN A 16 23.57 72.41 -45.98
C ASN A 16 24.37 72.04 -44.74
N THR A 17 24.45 73.06 -43.89
CA THR A 17 24.49 73.04 -42.43
C THR A 17 24.66 71.67 -41.79
N TYR A 18 25.72 71.58 -40.98
CA TYR A 18 25.81 70.74 -39.79
C TYR A 18 24.44 70.48 -39.17
N ASP A 19 23.97 69.24 -39.29
CA ASP A 19 23.10 68.66 -38.29
C ASP A 19 23.95 67.63 -37.56
N ILE A 20 24.17 67.88 -36.27
CA ILE A 20 24.83 66.93 -35.36
C ILE A 20 23.80 65.81 -35.13
N GLY A 21 23.66 64.97 -36.14
CA GLY A 21 22.93 63.72 -36.08
C GLY A 21 23.71 62.78 -35.19
N THR A 22 23.24 62.60 -33.96
CA THR A 22 23.64 61.50 -33.09
C THR A 22 23.60 60.19 -33.89
N SER A 23 24.77 59.63 -34.23
CA SER A 23 24.86 58.44 -35.09
C SER A 23 24.20 57.27 -34.38
N SER A 24 22.96 56.93 -34.75
CA SER A 24 22.36 55.65 -34.36
C SER A 24 23.18 54.55 -35.04
N ALA A 25 23.94 53.77 -34.27
CA ALA A 25 24.65 52.61 -34.81
C ALA A 25 23.64 51.72 -35.56
N SER A 26 23.89 51.45 -36.84
CA SER A 26 23.04 50.59 -37.66
C SER A 26 22.93 49.21 -36.99
N LYS A 27 21.71 48.81 -36.63
CA LYS A 27 21.47 47.47 -36.06
C LYS A 27 21.41 46.44 -37.17
N HIS A 28 21.96 45.25 -36.93
CA HIS A 28 22.02 44.15 -37.88
C HIS A 28 21.20 42.96 -37.41
N ASP A 29 20.45 42.32 -38.32
CA ASP A 29 19.67 41.11 -38.00
C ASP A 29 20.54 39.87 -37.79
N ILE A 30 21.71 39.82 -38.44
CA ILE A 30 22.69 38.75 -38.31
C ILE A 30 24.03 39.37 -37.88
N VAL A 31 24.61 38.87 -36.80
CA VAL A 31 25.88 39.35 -36.23
C VAL A 31 26.82 38.18 -35.96
N TYR A 32 28.07 38.29 -36.39
CA TYR A 32 29.13 37.33 -36.10
C TYR A 32 30.10 37.86 -35.04
N VAL A 33 30.49 37.01 -34.10
CA VAL A 33 31.46 37.29 -33.02
C VAL A 33 32.64 36.33 -33.11
N SER A 34 33.87 36.86 -33.11
CA SER A 34 35.12 36.09 -33.18
C SER A 34 36.19 36.81 -32.38
N ARG A 35 36.84 36.10 -31.45
CA ARG A 35 37.92 36.68 -30.62
C ARG A 35 39.27 36.69 -31.33
N PHE A 36 39.54 35.69 -32.17
CA PHE A 36 40.88 35.41 -32.72
C PHE A 36 41.01 35.73 -34.21
N HIS A 37 39.96 35.50 -35.02
CA HIS A 37 39.99 35.79 -36.47
C HIS A 37 39.35 37.15 -36.76
N ASN A 38 40.15 38.13 -37.20
CA ASN A 38 39.72 39.46 -37.69
C ASN A 38 38.70 40.19 -36.77
N GLY A 39 38.71 39.88 -35.47
CA GLY A 39 37.77 40.39 -34.50
C GLY A 39 37.97 41.89 -34.29
N SER A 40 37.00 42.68 -34.74
CA SER A 40 37.06 44.14 -34.64
C SER A 40 36.45 44.67 -33.36
N SER A 41 37.12 45.64 -32.76
CA SER A 41 36.59 46.45 -31.66
C SER A 41 35.76 47.65 -32.14
N SER A 42 35.63 47.85 -33.46
CA SER A 42 34.84 48.94 -34.03
C SER A 42 33.34 48.71 -33.87
N LYS A 43 32.57 49.79 -33.71
CA LYS A 43 31.10 49.77 -33.72
C LYS A 43 30.49 49.38 -35.09
N LYS A 44 31.31 49.26 -36.14
CA LYS A 44 30.92 48.76 -37.48
C LYS A 44 31.14 47.25 -37.66
N CYS A 45 31.44 46.51 -36.59
CA CYS A 45 31.62 45.06 -36.65
C CYS A 45 30.29 44.32 -36.83
N GLY A 46 30.35 43.04 -37.22
CA GLY A 46 29.20 42.14 -37.17
C GLY A 46 28.99 41.30 -38.42
N SER A 47 29.68 41.59 -39.53
CA SER A 47 29.69 40.71 -40.71
C SER A 47 30.61 39.51 -40.49
N ILE A 48 30.47 38.47 -41.33
CA ILE A 48 31.34 37.29 -41.26
C ILE A 48 32.82 37.62 -41.57
N ALA A 49 33.07 38.58 -42.47
CA ALA A 49 34.40 39.04 -42.82
C ALA A 49 35.03 39.93 -41.75
N PHE A 50 34.19 40.66 -41.01
CA PHE A 50 34.60 41.59 -39.96
C PHE A 50 33.78 41.37 -38.67
N PRO A 51 33.98 40.22 -37.99
CA PRO A 51 33.21 39.85 -36.82
C PRO A 51 33.51 40.76 -35.63
N CYS A 52 32.55 40.92 -34.72
CA CYS A 52 32.76 41.63 -33.47
C CYS A 52 33.72 40.88 -32.55
N LYS A 53 34.65 41.61 -31.91
CA LYS A 53 35.67 41.01 -31.02
C LYS A 53 35.09 40.43 -29.73
N SER A 54 33.94 40.92 -29.27
CA SER A 54 33.34 40.53 -27.99
C SER A 54 31.82 40.34 -28.06
N LEU A 55 31.29 39.61 -27.07
CA LEU A 55 29.85 39.38 -26.92
C LEU A 55 29.09 40.69 -26.70
N GLN A 56 29.62 41.61 -25.86
CA GLN A 56 28.99 42.90 -25.59
C GLN A 56 28.81 43.70 -26.89
N LEU A 57 29.88 43.88 -27.66
CA LEU A 57 29.83 44.60 -28.94
C LEU A 57 28.86 43.94 -29.92
N GLY A 58 28.88 42.60 -30.01
CA GLY A 58 27.95 41.86 -30.86
C GLY A 58 26.49 42.09 -30.46
N PHE A 59 26.17 42.09 -29.17
CA PHE A 59 24.82 42.39 -28.69
C PHE A 59 24.44 43.87 -28.85
N ASP A 60 25.37 44.81 -28.79
CA ASP A 60 25.10 46.24 -28.96
C ASP A 60 24.61 46.54 -30.38
N VAL A 61 25.23 45.92 -31.40
CA VAL A 61 24.87 46.10 -32.82
C VAL A 61 23.77 45.16 -33.32
N LEU A 62 23.33 44.18 -32.53
CA LEU A 62 22.28 43.23 -32.91
C LEU A 62 20.88 43.89 -32.92
N ALA A 63 20.04 43.63 -33.92
CA ALA A 63 18.63 44.00 -33.92
C ALA A 63 17.80 43.14 -32.93
N PRO A 64 16.69 43.65 -32.34
CA PRO A 64 15.77 42.82 -31.58
C PRO A 64 15.25 41.63 -32.40
N GLY A 65 15.32 40.42 -31.84
CA GLY A 65 14.95 39.18 -32.53
C GLY A 65 16.04 38.60 -33.45
N GLY A 66 17.16 39.31 -33.64
CA GLY A 66 18.26 38.91 -34.50
C GLY A 66 19.05 37.66 -34.05
N HIS A 67 19.93 37.21 -34.93
CA HIS A 67 20.78 36.03 -34.79
C HIS A 67 22.23 36.43 -34.53
N LEU A 68 22.81 35.97 -33.42
CA LEU A 68 24.20 36.20 -33.05
C LEU A 68 24.97 34.87 -33.09
N TYR A 69 25.91 34.77 -34.03
CA TYR A 69 26.77 33.61 -34.24
C TYR A 69 28.13 33.81 -33.56
N VAL A 70 28.52 32.89 -32.69
CA VAL A 70 29.78 32.95 -31.91
C VAL A 70 30.75 31.88 -32.39
N ASN A 71 31.98 32.29 -32.73
CA ASN A 71 33.02 31.36 -33.18
C ASN A 71 33.58 30.57 -31.98
N GLY A 72 33.57 29.24 -32.04
CA GLY A 72 34.12 28.42 -30.97
C GLY A 72 35.64 28.21 -30.96
N GLY A 73 36.35 28.60 -32.01
CA GLY A 73 37.77 28.29 -32.21
C GLY A 73 38.63 28.73 -31.03
N GLY A 74 39.35 27.78 -30.41
CA GLY A 74 40.22 28.04 -29.24
C GLY A 74 39.51 28.40 -27.92
N THR A 75 38.19 28.54 -27.92
CA THR A 75 37.46 29.07 -26.75
C THR A 75 37.35 28.08 -25.59
N LYS A 76 37.56 26.78 -25.82
CA LYS A 76 37.60 25.77 -24.76
C LYS A 76 38.64 26.09 -23.66
N PHE A 77 39.80 26.60 -24.08
CA PHE A 77 40.89 26.98 -23.18
C PHE A 77 40.81 28.45 -22.76
N ASN A 78 40.30 29.32 -23.65
CA ASN A 78 40.12 30.74 -23.38
C ASN A 78 38.69 31.20 -23.72
N PRO A 79 37.70 30.96 -22.84
CA PRO A 79 36.30 31.27 -23.09
C PRO A 79 36.04 32.75 -23.36
N TYR A 80 34.94 33.07 -24.04
CA TYR A 80 34.43 34.44 -24.09
C TYR A 80 34.06 34.90 -22.69
N ASN A 81 34.49 36.10 -22.32
CA ASN A 81 34.09 36.77 -21.10
C ASN A 81 33.11 37.92 -21.41
N CYS A 82 32.49 38.47 -20.37
CA CYS A 82 31.47 39.51 -20.54
C CYS A 82 32.03 40.95 -20.54
N GLN A 83 33.36 41.12 -20.47
CA GLN A 83 34.09 42.39 -20.64
C GLN A 83 33.56 43.61 -19.85
N SER A 84 32.99 43.40 -18.67
CA SER A 84 32.65 44.48 -17.72
C SER A 84 33.44 44.33 -16.42
N SER A 85 33.58 45.41 -15.65
CA SER A 85 34.22 45.39 -14.32
C SER A 85 33.59 44.35 -13.39
N GLN A 86 32.31 44.04 -13.60
CA GLN A 86 31.56 43.02 -12.87
C GLN A 86 31.44 41.66 -13.61
N GLN A 87 32.11 41.47 -14.76
CA GLN A 87 32.03 40.26 -15.59
C GLN A 87 30.59 39.80 -15.90
N LYS A 88 29.72 40.78 -16.15
CA LYS A 88 28.28 40.66 -16.33
C LYS A 88 27.83 41.24 -17.68
N LEU A 89 26.88 40.58 -18.34
CA LEU A 89 26.26 41.02 -19.59
C LEU A 89 24.76 41.24 -19.38
N ILE A 90 24.21 42.33 -19.90
CA ILE A 90 22.78 42.66 -19.81
C ILE A 90 22.23 42.85 -21.23
N VAL A 91 21.21 42.06 -21.60
CA VAL A 91 20.56 42.09 -22.91
C VAL A 91 19.07 42.38 -22.72
N LYS A 92 18.59 43.52 -23.24
CA LYS A 92 17.21 43.99 -23.06
C LYS A 92 16.29 43.71 -24.27
N LYS A 93 16.47 42.57 -24.94
CA LYS A 93 15.76 42.19 -26.17
C LYS A 93 15.76 40.67 -26.37
N ALA A 94 14.84 40.17 -27.19
CA ALA A 94 14.86 38.79 -27.67
C ALA A 94 15.98 38.59 -28.70
N PHE A 95 16.50 37.37 -28.81
CA PHE A 95 17.57 37.02 -29.77
C PHE A 95 17.72 35.50 -29.92
N LYS A 96 18.48 35.09 -30.94
CA LYS A 96 19.02 33.73 -31.07
C LYS A 96 20.54 33.76 -30.95
N LEU A 97 21.10 33.03 -29.99
CA LEU A 97 22.54 32.88 -29.79
C LEU A 97 22.97 31.48 -30.21
N MET A 98 23.90 31.40 -31.16
CA MET A 98 24.32 30.14 -31.78
C MET A 98 25.84 30.07 -31.91
N SER A 99 26.42 28.88 -31.78
CA SER A 99 27.81 28.67 -32.21
C SER A 99 27.88 28.53 -33.73
N TYR A 100 29.02 28.91 -34.32
CA TYR A 100 29.36 28.56 -35.70
C TYR A 100 30.82 28.09 -35.80
N GLN A 101 31.12 27.27 -36.82
CA GLN A 101 32.39 26.55 -37.06
C GLN A 101 32.78 25.52 -35.99
N SER A 102 32.69 25.86 -34.70
CA SER A 102 32.95 24.96 -33.58
C SER A 102 32.18 25.42 -32.33
N LEU A 103 32.08 24.55 -31.33
CA LEU A 103 31.38 24.83 -30.07
C LEU A 103 32.02 26.01 -29.33
N ALA A 104 31.26 27.09 -29.12
CA ALA A 104 31.70 28.24 -28.35
C ALA A 104 31.54 28.04 -26.84
N TYR A 105 32.58 28.46 -26.11
CA TYR A 105 32.62 28.46 -24.65
C TYR A 105 32.51 29.88 -24.11
N ILE A 106 31.57 30.11 -23.20
CA ILE A 106 31.30 31.40 -22.56
C ILE A 106 31.50 31.24 -21.04
N SER A 107 32.25 32.16 -20.43
CA SER A 107 32.46 32.23 -18.99
C SER A 107 32.32 33.66 -18.47
N CYS A 108 31.14 33.95 -17.90
CA CYS A 108 30.79 35.23 -17.30
C CYS A 108 30.42 35.03 -15.83
N ILE A 109 31.36 35.36 -14.94
CA ILE A 109 31.22 35.15 -13.49
C ILE A 109 30.04 35.95 -12.93
N GLY A 110 29.82 37.19 -13.39
CA GLY A 110 28.66 38.01 -13.02
C GLY A 110 27.33 37.55 -13.64
N GLY A 111 27.40 36.65 -14.62
CA GLY A 111 26.27 36.06 -15.33
C GLY A 111 25.77 36.91 -16.51
N ILE A 112 24.78 36.34 -17.22
CA ILE A 112 24.09 36.97 -18.34
C ILE A 112 22.66 37.25 -17.90
N ILE A 113 22.22 38.50 -17.97
CA ILE A 113 20.85 38.92 -17.64
C ILE A 113 20.12 39.28 -18.93
N ILE A 114 19.00 38.62 -19.18
CA ILE A 114 18.18 38.79 -20.36
C ILE A 114 16.81 39.28 -19.91
N GLN A 115 16.44 40.49 -20.35
CA GLN A 115 15.18 41.15 -20.05
C GLN A 115 14.43 41.36 -21.36
N SER A 116 13.47 40.48 -21.65
CA SER A 116 12.74 40.46 -22.92
C SER A 116 11.24 40.49 -22.65
N ASN A 117 10.63 41.67 -22.82
CA ASN A 117 9.19 41.85 -22.60
C ASN A 117 8.32 41.15 -23.66
N SER A 118 8.89 40.90 -24.85
CA SER A 118 8.23 40.19 -25.97
C SER A 118 9.26 39.39 -26.78
N GLY A 119 8.80 38.43 -27.59
CA GLY A 119 9.66 37.59 -28.44
C GLY A 119 10.22 36.33 -27.76
N THR A 120 11.00 35.55 -28.52
CA THR A 120 11.59 34.28 -28.08
C THR A 120 13.10 34.42 -27.89
N VAL A 121 13.62 33.97 -26.74
CA VAL A 121 15.06 33.86 -26.49
C VAL A 121 15.51 32.44 -26.83
N THR A 122 16.43 32.28 -27.78
CA THR A 122 16.97 30.97 -28.17
C THR A 122 18.46 30.89 -27.88
N LEU A 123 18.89 29.85 -27.17
CA LEU A 123 20.29 29.51 -26.92
C LEU A 123 20.57 28.14 -27.55
N SER A 124 21.50 28.06 -28.50
CA SER A 124 21.78 26.82 -29.22
C SER A 124 23.25 26.52 -29.42
N GLY A 125 23.69 25.31 -29.03
CA GLY A 125 25.04 24.85 -29.33
C GLY A 125 26.13 25.59 -28.56
N ILE A 126 25.90 26.03 -27.31
CA ILE A 126 26.84 26.83 -26.52
C ILE A 126 27.22 26.10 -25.22
N SER A 127 28.49 26.22 -24.80
CA SER A 127 28.95 25.78 -23.48
C SER A 127 29.11 26.96 -22.53
N PHE A 128 28.24 27.06 -21.53
CA PHE A 128 28.31 28.02 -20.45
C PHE A 128 29.08 27.45 -19.26
N LYS A 129 30.27 27.99 -18.98
CA LYS A 129 31.12 27.60 -17.85
C LYS A 129 31.09 28.66 -16.76
N LYS A 130 30.81 28.27 -15.51
CA LYS A 130 30.75 29.20 -14.37
C LYS A 130 29.86 30.43 -14.62
N THR A 131 28.79 30.24 -15.39
CA THR A 131 27.92 31.33 -15.87
C THR A 131 26.48 31.06 -15.46
N THR A 132 25.85 32.03 -14.82
CA THR A 132 24.41 32.02 -14.53
C THR A 132 23.66 32.81 -15.59
N ILE A 133 22.64 32.21 -16.20
CA ILE A 133 21.71 32.90 -17.10
C ILE A 133 20.46 33.29 -16.32
N ARG A 134 20.17 34.59 -16.24
CA ARG A 134 18.96 35.13 -15.63
C ARG A 134 18.03 35.61 -16.72
N LEU A 135 16.83 35.05 -16.79
CA LEU A 135 15.84 35.33 -17.82
C LEU A 135 14.60 35.96 -17.19
N ASP A 136 14.19 37.10 -17.74
CA ASP A 136 12.86 37.68 -17.63
C ASP A 136 12.25 37.69 -19.03
N ALA A 137 11.63 36.58 -19.40
CA ALA A 137 11.12 36.33 -20.76
C ALA A 137 9.93 35.35 -20.71
N SER A 138 9.00 35.48 -21.66
CA SER A 138 7.82 34.62 -21.77
C SER A 138 8.11 33.28 -22.46
N THR A 139 9.00 33.26 -23.47
CA THR A 139 9.35 32.06 -24.23
C THR A 139 10.86 31.89 -24.34
N VAL A 140 11.37 30.75 -23.87
CA VAL A 140 12.80 30.41 -23.86
C VAL A 140 13.02 29.04 -24.47
N VAL A 141 13.93 28.96 -25.44
CA VAL A 141 14.35 27.73 -26.11
C VAL A 141 15.84 27.51 -25.88
N ILE A 142 16.21 26.35 -25.34
CA ILE A 142 17.59 25.95 -25.10
C ILE A 142 17.81 24.61 -25.78
N LYS A 143 18.78 24.54 -26.69
CA LYS A 143 19.04 23.35 -27.49
C LYS A 143 20.54 23.08 -27.57
N ASP A 144 20.97 21.84 -27.49
CA ASP A 144 22.38 21.47 -27.72
C ASP A 144 23.37 22.22 -26.80
N CYS A 145 22.94 22.61 -25.59
CA CYS A 145 23.73 23.46 -24.68
C CYS A 145 24.37 22.66 -23.54
N MET A 146 25.49 23.18 -23.02
CA MET A 146 26.13 22.63 -21.83
C MET A 146 26.26 23.69 -20.73
N PHE A 147 25.78 23.39 -19.53
CA PHE A 147 25.93 24.22 -18.33
C PHE A 147 26.86 23.51 -17.35
N ILE A 148 28.02 24.11 -17.10
CA ILE A 148 29.11 23.48 -16.36
C ILE A 148 29.59 24.39 -15.23
N GLU A 149 29.68 23.85 -14.01
CA GLU A 149 30.25 24.55 -12.83
C GLU A 149 29.54 25.89 -12.50
N ALA A 150 28.27 26.05 -12.84
CA ALA A 150 27.50 27.24 -12.51
C ALA A 150 26.99 27.20 -11.06
N VAL A 151 26.98 28.35 -10.36
CA VAL A 151 26.34 28.46 -9.04
C VAL A 151 24.82 28.24 -9.15
N THR A 152 24.19 28.78 -10.19
CA THR A 152 22.87 28.34 -10.65
C THR A 152 22.88 28.47 -12.16
N SER A 153 22.51 27.43 -12.90
CA SER A 153 22.67 27.47 -14.36
C SER A 153 21.68 28.45 -15.00
N ILE A 154 20.39 28.27 -14.71
CA ILE A 154 19.32 29.09 -15.25
C ILE A 154 18.41 29.55 -14.11
N ARG A 155 18.18 30.86 -14.05
CA ARG A 155 17.15 31.48 -13.20
C ARG A 155 16.13 32.15 -14.09
N LEU A 156 14.88 31.77 -13.93
CA LEU A 156 13.79 32.30 -14.72
C LEU A 156 12.78 32.96 -13.79
N LYS A 157 12.56 34.25 -13.98
CA LYS A 157 11.60 35.05 -13.22
C LYS A 157 10.61 35.65 -14.21
N VAL A 158 9.33 35.45 -13.95
CA VAL A 158 8.27 35.97 -14.84
C VAL A 158 7.33 36.86 -14.03
N SER A 159 6.99 38.03 -14.58
CA SER A 159 6.05 38.98 -13.97
C SER A 159 4.59 38.48 -14.03
N GLU A 160 3.71 39.08 -13.22
CA GLU A 160 2.27 38.71 -13.20
C GLU A 160 1.57 39.02 -14.55
N CYS A 161 2.09 39.97 -15.32
CA CYS A 161 1.47 40.42 -16.58
C CYS A 161 1.71 39.47 -17.76
N VAL A 162 2.52 38.42 -17.60
CA VAL A 162 2.78 37.44 -18.66
C VAL A 162 1.73 36.32 -18.59
N PRO A 163 0.91 36.09 -19.63
CA PRO A 163 -0.18 35.11 -19.59
C PRO A 163 0.30 33.64 -19.59
N LEU A 164 1.42 33.36 -20.26
CA LEU A 164 2.01 32.03 -20.38
C LEU A 164 3.55 32.12 -20.38
N LEU A 165 4.18 31.29 -19.54
CA LEU A 165 5.60 30.97 -19.62
C LEU A 165 5.81 29.65 -20.37
N THR A 166 6.71 29.63 -21.36
CA THR A 166 7.20 28.41 -22.01
C THR A 166 8.72 28.30 -21.92
N LEU A 167 9.22 27.21 -21.33
CA LEU A 167 10.64 26.85 -21.30
C LEU A 167 10.82 25.48 -21.96
N ASN A 168 11.52 25.45 -23.09
CA ASN A 168 11.89 24.21 -23.78
C ASN A 168 13.41 24.01 -23.69
N VAL A 169 13.84 22.91 -23.08
CA VAL A 169 15.25 22.50 -23.02
C VAL A 169 15.40 21.15 -23.69
N SER A 170 16.30 21.06 -24.67
CA SER A 170 16.51 19.82 -25.41
C SER A 170 17.98 19.52 -25.69
N ASN A 171 18.32 18.23 -25.74
CA ASN A 171 19.66 17.72 -26.05
C ASN A 171 20.77 18.45 -25.27
N SER A 172 20.59 18.63 -23.96
CA SER A 172 21.44 19.52 -23.16
C SER A 172 22.00 18.83 -21.92
N LEU A 173 23.14 19.33 -21.43
CA LEU A 173 23.87 18.77 -20.28
C LEU A 173 23.98 19.79 -19.14
N PHE A 174 23.60 19.38 -17.95
CA PHE A 174 23.89 20.08 -16.70
C PHE A 174 24.90 19.25 -15.90
N LYS A 175 26.12 19.77 -15.73
CA LYS A 175 27.21 19.06 -15.04
C LYS A 175 27.87 19.90 -13.95
N ARG A 176 27.99 19.34 -12.74
CA ARG A 176 28.70 19.96 -11.60
C ARG A 176 28.20 21.37 -11.25
N ASN A 177 26.91 21.64 -11.42
CA ASN A 177 26.28 22.91 -11.06
C ASN A 177 25.74 22.88 -9.62
N HIS A 178 25.65 24.04 -8.96
CA HIS A 178 25.04 24.21 -7.63
C HIS A 178 23.56 24.63 -7.72
N GLY A 179 22.81 23.96 -8.60
CA GLY A 179 21.43 24.28 -8.96
C GLY A 179 21.33 24.41 -10.47
N CYS A 180 20.31 23.77 -11.06
CA CYS A 180 20.17 23.73 -12.52
C CYS A 180 19.12 24.72 -12.99
N LEU A 181 17.88 24.58 -12.51
CA LEU A 181 16.75 25.41 -12.91
C LEU A 181 16.06 25.99 -11.66
N ASP A 182 15.99 27.31 -11.57
CA ASP A 182 15.20 28.02 -10.55
C ASP A 182 14.12 28.85 -11.26
N ILE A 183 12.86 28.44 -11.10
CA ILE A 183 11.71 28.95 -11.85
C ILE A 183 10.72 29.62 -10.88
N ASN A 184 10.67 30.94 -10.92
CA ASN A 184 9.71 31.75 -10.19
C ASN A 184 8.52 32.08 -11.11
N VAL A 185 7.40 31.39 -10.88
CA VAL A 185 6.17 31.51 -11.67
C VAL A 185 5.14 32.39 -10.96
N ASN A 186 4.98 33.63 -11.44
CA ASN A 186 3.85 34.48 -11.04
C ASN A 186 2.75 34.59 -12.12
N THR A 187 2.90 33.88 -13.23
CA THR A 187 1.93 33.75 -14.33
C THR A 187 0.78 32.78 -14.02
N ASN A 188 -0.32 32.86 -14.77
CA ASN A 188 -1.45 31.92 -14.69
C ASN A 188 -1.12 30.53 -15.25
N TYR A 189 -0.27 30.48 -16.28
CA TYR A 189 0.07 29.23 -16.97
C TYR A 189 1.57 29.12 -17.19
N SER A 190 2.15 27.94 -16.94
CA SER A 190 3.52 27.65 -17.38
C SER A 190 3.69 26.26 -17.94
N LYS A 191 4.58 26.13 -18.94
CA LYS A 191 4.99 24.88 -19.56
C LYS A 191 6.51 24.78 -19.50
N VAL A 192 7.02 23.71 -18.88
CA VAL A 192 8.45 23.39 -18.81
C VAL A 192 8.66 22.03 -19.44
N HIS A 193 9.34 21.98 -20.57
CA HIS A 193 9.62 20.74 -21.29
C HIS A 193 11.13 20.47 -21.29
N LEU A 194 11.52 19.30 -20.79
CA LEU A 194 12.89 18.80 -20.81
C LEU A 194 12.92 17.52 -21.66
N LYS A 195 13.65 17.53 -22.76
CA LYS A 195 13.75 16.39 -23.69
C LYS A 195 15.20 16.02 -23.96
N ASP A 196 15.59 14.76 -23.78
CA ASP A 196 16.97 14.30 -24.05
C ASP A 196 18.00 15.11 -23.22
N VAL A 197 17.72 15.29 -21.92
CA VAL A 197 18.55 16.12 -21.01
C VAL A 197 19.28 15.24 -20.01
N THR A 198 20.54 15.55 -19.75
CA THR A 198 21.35 14.86 -18.72
C THR A 198 21.71 15.77 -17.55
N PHE A 199 21.43 15.32 -16.34
CA PHE A 199 21.86 15.93 -15.08
C PHE A 199 22.87 15.03 -14.37
N LYS A 200 24.14 15.43 -14.39
CA LYS A 200 25.25 14.65 -13.87
C LYS A 200 26.08 15.40 -12.84
N GLU A 201 26.34 14.77 -11.70
CA GLU A 201 27.27 15.29 -10.68
C GLU A 201 26.90 16.70 -10.16
N ASN A 202 25.63 17.08 -10.18
CA ASN A 202 25.17 18.39 -9.69
C ASN A 202 24.88 18.37 -8.19
N TYR A 203 24.81 19.57 -7.63
CA TYR A 203 24.55 19.88 -6.24
C TYR A 203 23.34 20.81 -6.13
N PRO A 204 22.35 20.54 -5.27
CA PRO A 204 21.20 21.41 -5.03
C PRO A 204 21.61 22.78 -4.49
N LEU A 205 20.82 23.83 -4.78
CA LEU A 205 21.05 25.18 -4.27
C LEU A 205 20.53 25.28 -2.81
N SER A 206 21.38 25.70 -1.87
CA SER A 206 21.02 25.88 -0.45
C SER A 206 20.61 27.33 -0.20
N LYS A 207 19.31 27.62 -0.14
CA LYS A 207 18.85 28.97 0.25
C LYS A 207 17.79 29.01 1.34
N ASP A 208 17.02 27.94 1.55
CA ASP A 208 16.08 27.72 2.67
C ASP A 208 15.46 26.31 2.54
N GLU A 209 14.52 25.94 3.43
CA GLU A 209 13.96 24.61 3.75
C GLU A 209 13.59 23.62 2.60
N SER A 210 13.73 23.98 1.32
CA SER A 210 13.46 23.11 0.17
C SER A 210 14.53 23.17 -0.93
N THR A 211 15.70 22.57 -0.67
CA THR A 211 16.82 22.50 -1.63
C THR A 211 16.53 21.54 -2.80
N ALA A 212 16.71 22.00 -4.05
CA ALA A 212 16.53 21.16 -5.24
C ALA A 212 17.45 21.52 -6.42
N LEU A 213 17.58 20.62 -7.39
CA LEU A 213 18.25 20.89 -8.68
C LEU A 213 17.34 21.66 -9.64
N ILE A 214 16.06 21.31 -9.65
CA ILE A 214 14.98 22.00 -10.35
C ILE A 214 13.97 22.44 -9.30
N GLN A 215 13.75 23.74 -9.19
CA GLN A 215 12.76 24.31 -8.29
C GLN A 215 11.75 25.15 -9.06
N MET A 216 10.47 24.93 -8.80
CA MET A 216 9.38 25.76 -9.29
C MET A 216 8.55 26.28 -8.12
N TRP A 217 8.42 27.59 -8.00
CA TRP A 217 7.71 28.22 -6.89
C TRP A 217 6.97 29.48 -7.35
N GLY A 218 5.87 29.82 -6.67
CA GLY A 218 5.06 30.98 -7.01
C GLY A 218 4.17 31.45 -5.86
N LYS A 219 3.82 32.75 -5.85
CA LYS A 219 2.93 33.31 -4.81
C LYS A 219 1.49 32.79 -5.02
N ALA A 220 0.91 32.25 -3.96
CA ALA A 220 -0.51 31.90 -3.94
C ALA A 220 -1.35 33.18 -3.71
N LYS A 221 -1.99 33.68 -4.76
CA LYS A 221 -3.14 34.61 -4.68
C LYS A 221 -4.44 33.84 -4.92
N ASN A 222 -5.59 34.48 -4.78
CA ASN A 222 -6.95 33.88 -4.81
C ASN A 222 -7.37 33.14 -6.10
N SER A 223 -6.51 33.05 -7.12
CA SER A 223 -6.76 32.33 -8.38
C SER A 223 -5.96 31.02 -8.50
N ILE A 224 -6.57 29.97 -9.06
CA ILE A 224 -5.90 28.70 -9.36
C ILE A 224 -5.01 28.91 -10.59
N LYS A 225 -3.71 28.65 -10.46
CA LYS A 225 -2.70 28.76 -11.53
C LYS A 225 -2.28 27.36 -11.96
N HIS A 226 -2.09 27.13 -13.26
CA HIS A 226 -1.88 25.82 -13.85
C HIS A 226 -0.45 25.69 -14.40
N HIS A 227 0.35 24.81 -13.81
CA HIS A 227 1.74 24.61 -14.21
C HIS A 227 1.96 23.18 -14.72
N PHE A 228 2.63 23.05 -15.86
CA PHE A 228 2.91 21.78 -16.53
C PHE A 228 4.42 21.56 -16.66
N ILE A 229 4.87 20.36 -16.27
CA ILE A 229 6.25 19.92 -16.41
C ILE A 229 6.26 18.59 -17.16
N LEU A 230 6.90 18.54 -18.33
CA LEU A 230 7.13 17.33 -19.11
C LEU A 230 8.62 17.02 -19.13
N MET A 231 8.99 15.79 -18.76
CA MET A 231 10.34 15.28 -18.88
C MET A 231 10.33 13.99 -19.71
N LYS A 232 11.07 13.99 -20.82
CA LYS A 232 11.16 12.84 -21.74
C LYS A 232 12.63 12.50 -21.99
N ASN A 233 12.99 11.22 -21.84
CA ASN A 233 14.37 10.73 -22.04
C ASN A 233 15.39 11.51 -21.18
N VAL A 234 15.09 11.71 -19.89
CA VAL A 234 15.97 12.46 -18.98
C VAL A 234 16.79 11.50 -18.13
N THR A 235 18.09 11.75 -18.05
CA THR A 235 19.01 10.97 -17.21
C THR A 235 19.48 11.79 -16.02
N VAL A 236 19.34 11.25 -14.80
CA VAL A 236 19.72 11.90 -13.54
C VAL A 236 20.67 10.99 -12.77
N MET A 237 21.97 11.29 -12.81
CA MET A 237 22.98 10.40 -12.23
C MET A 237 24.03 11.10 -11.37
N LYS A 238 24.47 10.41 -10.31
CA LYS A 238 25.61 10.82 -9.48
C LYS A 238 25.47 12.21 -8.86
N ASN A 239 24.26 12.76 -8.76
CA ASN A 239 24.02 14.04 -8.10
C ASN A 239 24.05 13.86 -6.59
N ARG A 240 24.44 14.89 -5.86
CA ARG A 240 24.68 14.80 -4.41
C ARG A 240 24.09 16.00 -3.69
N ALA A 241 23.36 15.75 -2.61
CA ALA A 241 22.96 16.82 -1.70
C ALA A 241 24.21 17.44 -1.03
N GLN A 242 24.20 18.76 -0.80
CA GLN A 242 25.32 19.46 -0.19
C GLN A 242 25.37 19.28 1.33
N VAL A 243 26.56 19.42 1.90
CA VAL A 243 26.79 19.45 3.34
C VAL A 243 26.52 20.86 3.88
N GLN A 244 25.70 20.96 4.93
CA GLN A 244 25.18 22.22 5.48
C GLN A 244 26.24 23.22 5.98
N ARG A 245 27.47 22.76 6.29
CA ARG A 245 28.59 23.61 6.78
C ARG A 245 29.47 24.23 5.68
N MET A 246 29.30 23.91 4.41
CA MET A 246 30.08 24.55 3.32
C MET A 246 29.61 25.98 3.00
N MET A 247 28.36 26.34 3.31
CA MET A 247 27.77 27.62 2.87
C MET A 247 28.29 28.83 3.65
N ASN A 248 28.51 28.73 4.97
CA ASN A 248 29.10 29.84 5.73
C ASN A 248 30.51 30.19 5.25
N TYR A 249 31.21 29.24 4.61
CA TYR A 249 32.55 29.45 4.04
C TYR A 249 32.49 29.94 2.58
N TYR A 250 31.54 29.46 1.77
CA TYR A 250 31.40 29.87 0.37
C TYR A 250 30.72 31.23 0.19
N GLU A 251 29.79 31.62 1.07
CA GLU A 251 29.18 32.97 1.03
C GLU A 251 30.11 34.03 1.63
N SER A 252 31.02 33.67 2.54
CA SER A 252 32.03 34.60 3.09
C SER A 252 33.28 34.71 2.22
N ASN A 253 33.72 33.62 1.55
CA ASN A 253 34.95 33.60 0.76
C ASN A 253 34.67 33.23 -0.71
N VAL A 254 34.02 34.15 -1.42
CA VAL A 254 34.21 34.27 -2.88
C VAL A 254 35.57 34.93 -3.09
N LEU A 255 36.66 34.15 -2.97
CA LEU A 255 38.03 34.39 -3.47
C LEU A 255 38.93 33.35 -2.77
N HIS A 256 39.74 32.61 -3.53
CA HIS A 256 40.68 31.56 -3.11
C HIS A 256 40.12 30.14 -2.98
N ALA A 257 40.32 29.39 -4.06
CA ALA A 257 40.30 27.92 -4.06
C ALA A 257 41.53 27.39 -3.31
N GLY A 258 41.31 26.69 -2.21
CA GLY A 258 42.32 25.88 -1.51
C GLY A 258 41.74 24.50 -1.17
N GLU A 259 42.55 23.46 -1.32
CA GLU A 259 42.18 22.07 -1.05
C GLU A 259 41.82 21.84 0.43
N PHE A 260 40.74 21.10 0.69
CA PHE A 260 40.26 20.83 2.04
C PHE A 260 40.82 19.52 2.63
N SER A 261 41.30 19.60 3.88
CA SER A 261 41.80 18.47 4.68
C SER A 261 40.69 17.49 5.12
N PRO A 262 40.91 16.16 5.04
CA PRO A 262 39.94 15.11 5.43
C PRO A 262 39.52 15.09 6.91
N LYS A 263 40.28 15.75 7.81
CA LYS A 263 40.02 15.67 9.27
C LYS A 263 38.73 16.36 9.72
N TYR A 264 38.17 17.29 8.95
CA TYR A 264 36.97 18.07 9.31
C TYR A 264 35.63 17.43 8.89
N MET A 265 35.64 16.25 8.25
CA MET A 265 34.43 15.61 7.71
C MET A 265 33.60 14.80 8.73
N LYS A 266 34.05 14.60 9.97
CA LYS A 266 33.43 13.62 10.88
C LYS A 266 32.09 14.04 11.53
N ASN A 267 31.68 15.32 11.48
CA ASN A 267 30.47 15.83 12.15
C ASN A 267 29.56 16.69 11.24
N LEU A 268 29.20 16.18 10.06
CA LEU A 268 28.44 16.93 9.05
C LEU A 268 26.99 16.45 8.95
N THR A 269 26.00 17.29 9.31
CA THR A 269 24.59 17.05 8.98
C THR A 269 24.36 17.38 7.50
N HIS A 270 23.98 16.38 6.71
CA HIS A 270 23.62 16.60 5.30
C HIS A 270 22.27 17.33 5.20
N ALA A 271 22.23 18.46 4.50
CA ALA A 271 20.97 19.05 4.08
C ALA A 271 20.36 18.11 3.03
N GLU A 272 19.11 17.70 3.22
CA GLU A 272 18.45 16.78 2.29
C GLU A 272 17.79 17.55 1.16
N SER A 273 17.80 16.96 -0.03
CA SER A 273 17.39 17.65 -1.25
C SER A 273 16.55 16.80 -2.17
N SER A 274 16.04 17.42 -3.23
CA SER A 274 15.27 16.75 -4.28
C SER A 274 15.85 17.07 -5.66
N PHE A 275 15.65 16.20 -6.64
CA PHE A 275 15.89 16.57 -8.03
C PHE A 275 14.89 17.65 -8.46
N LEU A 276 13.59 17.44 -8.22
CA LEU A 276 12.51 18.37 -8.49
C LEU A 276 11.75 18.74 -7.22
N THR A 277 11.58 20.04 -6.97
CA THR A 277 10.66 20.58 -5.95
C THR A 277 9.65 21.52 -6.58
N THR A 278 8.38 21.39 -6.21
CA THR A 278 7.31 22.31 -6.64
C THR A 278 6.53 22.87 -5.46
N ASN A 279 6.35 24.19 -5.43
CA ASN A 279 5.50 24.91 -4.47
C ASN A 279 4.63 25.94 -5.21
N VAL A 280 3.63 25.44 -5.92
CA VAL A 280 2.65 26.21 -6.72
C VAL A 280 1.23 25.73 -6.44
N THR A 281 0.19 26.44 -6.88
CA THR A 281 -1.21 26.11 -6.54
C THR A 281 -1.70 24.83 -7.21
N LYS A 282 -1.39 24.59 -8.49
CA LYS A 282 -1.69 23.34 -9.20
C LYS A 282 -0.57 22.96 -10.16
N VAL A 283 -0.12 21.70 -10.10
CA VAL A 283 0.94 21.19 -10.98
C VAL A 283 0.56 19.84 -11.60
N LEU A 284 0.84 19.70 -12.90
CA LEU A 284 0.80 18.44 -13.64
C LEU A 284 2.24 18.10 -14.08
N ILE A 285 2.70 16.91 -13.73
CA ILE A 285 4.05 16.42 -14.03
C ILE A 285 3.92 15.13 -14.84
N GLU A 286 4.57 15.08 -15.99
CA GLU A 286 4.65 13.91 -16.84
C GLU A 286 6.11 13.50 -17.04
N LEU A 287 6.41 12.26 -16.71
CA LEU A 287 7.73 11.65 -16.78
C LEU A 287 7.68 10.45 -17.74
N GLU A 288 8.50 10.46 -18.78
CA GLU A 288 8.61 9.40 -19.77
C GLU A 288 10.09 9.02 -19.97
N ASN A 289 10.42 7.73 -19.88
CA ASN A 289 11.78 7.21 -20.08
C ASN A 289 12.83 7.91 -19.20
N ILE A 290 12.55 8.04 -17.90
CA ILE A 290 13.49 8.63 -16.95
C ILE A 290 14.42 7.55 -16.39
N HIS A 291 15.72 7.84 -16.38
CA HIS A 291 16.73 6.98 -15.76
C HIS A 291 17.42 7.73 -14.62
N SER A 292 17.08 7.37 -13.37
CA SER A 292 17.63 8.00 -12.18
C SER A 292 18.39 6.99 -11.33
N LYS A 293 19.71 7.18 -11.18
CA LYS A 293 20.58 6.26 -10.43
C LYS A 293 21.72 6.94 -9.68
N ASP A 294 22.21 6.30 -8.63
CA ASP A 294 23.41 6.69 -7.89
C ASP A 294 23.35 8.12 -7.30
N ASN A 295 22.13 8.60 -6.99
CA ASN A 295 21.91 9.92 -6.39
C ASN A 295 21.99 9.81 -4.86
N VAL A 296 22.84 10.61 -4.23
CA VAL A 296 23.16 10.49 -2.79
C VAL A 296 22.42 11.57 -1.99
N ASN A 297 21.73 11.15 -0.92
CA ASN A 297 20.96 12.03 -0.02
C ASN A 297 19.91 12.91 -0.75
N MET A 298 19.42 12.43 -1.90
CA MET A 298 18.53 13.18 -2.77
C MET A 298 17.37 12.30 -3.24
N ARG A 299 16.13 12.72 -2.94
CA ARG A 299 14.93 12.11 -3.52
C ARG A 299 14.69 12.63 -4.94
N PHE A 300 13.82 12.00 -5.70
CA PHE A 300 13.51 12.49 -7.05
C PHE A 300 12.55 13.69 -7.03
N MET A 301 11.41 13.59 -6.33
CA MET A 301 10.36 14.61 -6.29
C MET A 301 9.95 14.97 -4.86
N ASN A 302 9.79 16.27 -4.62
CA ASN A 302 9.17 16.84 -3.42
C ASN A 302 8.09 17.85 -3.81
N LEU A 303 6.83 17.44 -3.69
CA LEU A 303 5.69 18.23 -4.14
C LEU A 303 4.98 18.84 -2.93
N LEU A 304 5.01 20.17 -2.84
CA LEU A 304 4.36 20.97 -1.80
C LEU A 304 3.05 21.60 -2.27
N SER A 305 2.67 21.31 -3.53
CA SER A 305 1.49 21.85 -4.19
C SER A 305 0.19 21.21 -3.68
N PRO A 306 -0.87 21.99 -3.40
CA PRO A 306 -2.11 21.44 -2.86
C PRO A 306 -2.90 20.61 -3.88
N ASN A 307 -2.71 20.88 -5.17
CA ASN A 307 -3.26 20.07 -6.26
C ASN A 307 -2.10 19.58 -7.12
N CYS A 308 -1.86 18.27 -7.12
CA CYS A 308 -0.79 17.67 -7.91
C CYS A 308 -1.28 16.43 -8.66
N SER A 309 -0.83 16.29 -9.91
CA SER A 309 -1.01 15.10 -10.72
C SER A 309 0.33 14.69 -11.30
N VAL A 310 0.74 13.44 -11.10
CA VAL A 310 2.02 12.90 -11.55
C VAL A 310 1.75 11.66 -12.40
N LYS A 311 2.26 11.66 -13.63
CA LYS A 311 2.27 10.50 -14.53
C LYS A 311 3.71 10.05 -14.74
N ILE A 312 3.98 8.77 -14.54
CA ILE A 312 5.29 8.14 -14.69
C ILE A 312 5.14 6.97 -15.64
N ASP A 313 5.89 6.96 -16.73
CA ASP A 313 5.80 5.93 -17.76
C ASP A 313 7.20 5.47 -18.20
N ASN A 314 7.41 4.16 -18.22
CA ASN A 314 8.67 3.53 -18.65
C ASN A 314 9.91 4.08 -17.92
N CYS A 315 9.82 4.34 -16.62
CA CYS A 315 10.88 4.96 -15.82
C CYS A 315 11.60 3.97 -14.91
N SER A 316 12.86 4.27 -14.57
CA SER A 316 13.68 3.49 -13.63
C SER A 316 14.31 4.39 -12.57
N PHE A 317 14.03 4.09 -11.30
CA PHE A 317 14.57 4.80 -10.13
C PHE A 317 15.34 3.83 -9.23
N GLN A 318 16.64 4.06 -9.08
CA GLN A 318 17.53 3.15 -8.37
C GLN A 318 18.41 3.83 -7.32
N GLY A 319 18.43 3.26 -6.12
CA GLY A 319 19.45 3.57 -5.11
C GLY A 319 19.29 4.92 -4.40
N HIS A 320 18.10 5.53 -4.44
CA HIS A 320 17.85 6.77 -3.71
C HIS A 320 17.77 6.49 -2.20
N ASN A 321 18.50 7.25 -1.39
CA ASN A 321 18.52 7.10 0.07
C ASN A 321 18.40 8.46 0.73
N ILE A 322 17.37 8.65 1.55
CA ILE A 322 17.08 9.90 2.28
C ILE A 322 16.77 9.58 3.75
N SER A 323 16.96 10.52 4.67
CA SER A 323 16.67 10.32 6.11
C SER A 323 15.23 10.70 6.51
N LYS A 324 14.54 11.51 5.70
CA LYS A 324 13.10 11.83 5.82
C LYS A 324 12.18 10.83 5.09
N SER A 325 10.89 11.14 5.01
CA SER A 325 9.88 10.39 4.24
C SER A 325 10.00 10.61 2.74
N GLY A 326 9.49 9.66 1.94
CA GLY A 326 9.44 9.76 0.48
C GLY A 326 10.82 9.63 -0.17
N GLY A 327 11.25 8.40 -0.44
CA GLY A 327 12.57 8.12 -1.03
C GLY A 327 12.67 8.52 -2.50
N ILE A 328 11.60 8.34 -3.28
CA ILE A 328 11.48 8.86 -4.65
C ILE A 328 10.50 10.02 -4.70
N ILE A 329 9.26 9.81 -4.26
CA ILE A 329 8.18 10.77 -4.33
C ILE A 329 7.71 11.11 -2.92
N ASN A 330 7.75 12.40 -2.59
CA ASN A 330 7.19 12.93 -1.36
C ASN A 330 6.16 14.00 -1.70
N ILE A 331 4.91 13.82 -1.28
CA ILE A 331 3.82 14.78 -1.50
C ILE A 331 3.29 15.23 -0.13
N ILE A 332 3.41 16.53 0.16
CA ILE A 332 3.02 17.12 1.44
C ILE A 332 2.22 18.41 1.19
N SER A 333 1.13 18.62 1.92
CA SER A 333 0.39 19.89 1.85
C SER A 333 -0.33 20.21 3.16
N SER A 334 -0.17 21.46 3.61
CA SER A 334 -0.82 22.02 4.79
C SER A 334 -2.19 22.67 4.51
N LYS A 335 -2.61 22.79 3.24
CA LYS A 335 -3.85 23.52 2.86
C LYS A 335 -5.11 22.65 2.96
N LYS A 336 -6.26 23.29 3.24
CA LYS A 336 -7.60 22.67 3.18
C LYS A 336 -7.98 22.40 1.70
N GLY A 337 -8.59 21.24 1.40
CA GLY A 337 -9.10 20.91 0.05
C GLY A 337 -8.02 20.44 -0.93
N PHE A 338 -7.32 19.35 -0.61
CA PHE A 338 -6.13 18.88 -1.31
C PHE A 338 -6.42 17.66 -2.21
N PHE A 339 -5.84 17.65 -3.41
CA PHE A 339 -5.93 16.55 -4.37
C PHE A 339 -4.54 16.08 -4.83
N ALA A 340 -4.30 14.78 -4.76
CA ALA A 340 -3.09 14.14 -5.29
C ALA A 340 -3.45 12.94 -6.17
N LYS A 341 -2.98 12.94 -7.42
CA LYS A 341 -3.05 11.81 -8.34
C LYS A 341 -1.65 11.35 -8.72
N VAL A 342 -1.36 10.06 -8.56
CA VAL A 342 -0.10 9.45 -9.00
C VAL A 342 -0.42 8.22 -9.85
N CYS A 343 -0.04 8.27 -11.12
CA CYS A 343 -0.18 7.17 -12.06
C CYS A 343 1.21 6.69 -12.49
N VAL A 344 1.50 5.41 -12.32
CA VAL A 344 2.77 4.78 -12.62
C VAL A 344 2.53 3.59 -13.53
N ASN A 345 3.15 3.60 -14.71
CA ASN A 345 3.03 2.56 -15.71
C ASN A 345 4.41 2.01 -16.09
N ASN A 346 4.52 0.69 -16.23
CA ASN A 346 5.69 0.01 -16.82
C ASN A 346 7.04 0.47 -16.22
N SER A 347 7.08 0.73 -14.91
CA SER A 347 8.22 1.37 -14.26
C SER A 347 8.84 0.50 -13.17
N VAL A 348 10.10 0.76 -12.84
CA VAL A 348 10.90 -0.03 -11.88
C VAL A 348 11.47 0.86 -10.78
N PHE A 349 11.31 0.42 -9.54
CA PHE A 349 11.83 1.06 -8.34
C PHE A 349 12.66 0.06 -7.54
N THR A 350 13.97 0.26 -7.50
CA THR A 350 14.89 -0.71 -6.90
C THR A 350 15.82 -0.07 -5.88
N LYS A 351 15.92 -0.67 -4.68
CA LYS A 351 16.84 -0.22 -3.61
C LYS A 351 16.62 1.24 -3.16
N ASN A 352 15.36 1.69 -3.12
CA ASN A 352 15.02 3.05 -2.69
C ASN A 352 14.62 3.10 -1.22
N ILE A 353 15.30 3.93 -0.44
CA ILE A 353 15.26 3.95 1.02
C ILE A 353 14.87 5.34 1.53
N ALA A 354 13.81 5.38 2.33
CA ALA A 354 13.44 6.55 3.12
C ALA A 354 13.84 6.32 4.59
N GLY A 355 14.22 7.36 5.33
CA GLY A 355 14.63 7.20 6.72
C GLY A 355 13.45 7.13 7.68
N ILE A 356 12.28 7.64 7.26
CA ILE A 356 11.03 7.52 8.00
C ILE A 356 10.09 6.51 7.35
N THR A 357 9.39 6.90 6.28
CA THR A 357 8.36 6.11 5.59
C THR A 357 8.35 6.38 4.09
N GLY A 358 7.79 5.47 3.30
CA GLY A 358 7.58 5.64 1.87
C GLY A 358 8.87 5.60 1.08
N GLY A 359 9.58 4.46 1.08
CA GLY A 359 10.81 4.28 0.28
C GLY A 359 10.66 4.63 -1.20
N VAL A 360 9.47 4.40 -1.77
CA VAL A 360 9.09 4.86 -3.11
C VAL A 360 8.19 6.08 -3.02
N LEU A 361 7.07 5.99 -2.30
CA LEU A 361 6.04 7.03 -2.27
C LEU A 361 5.57 7.31 -0.84
N HIS A 362 5.55 8.59 -0.48
CA HIS A 362 4.82 9.09 0.69
C HIS A 362 3.86 10.21 0.31
N ILE A 363 2.62 10.10 0.77
CA ILE A 363 1.60 11.15 0.77
C ILE A 363 1.13 11.36 2.22
N ASP A 364 1.14 12.60 2.68
CA ASP A 364 0.78 12.98 4.05
C ASP A 364 -0.74 12.87 4.33
N GLY A 365 -1.07 12.82 5.63
CA GLY A 365 -2.44 12.69 6.13
C GLY A 365 -3.27 13.97 6.06
N GLY A 366 -4.59 13.83 6.19
CA GLY A 366 -5.54 14.95 6.28
C GLY A 366 -6.94 14.54 5.83
N THR A 367 -7.96 14.73 6.67
CA THR A 367 -9.32 14.23 6.41
C THR A 367 -10.02 14.91 5.23
N ASN A 368 -9.52 16.04 4.75
CA ASN A 368 -10.05 16.75 3.57
C ASN A 368 -9.23 16.49 2.30
N LYS A 369 -8.40 15.43 2.30
CA LYS A 369 -7.53 15.05 1.19
C LYS A 369 -8.18 13.98 0.33
N HIS A 370 -8.08 14.14 -0.99
CA HIS A 370 -8.47 13.13 -1.97
C HIS A 370 -7.23 12.62 -2.70
N VAL A 371 -7.00 11.30 -2.63
CA VAL A 371 -5.82 10.65 -3.19
C VAL A 371 -6.25 9.57 -4.19
N VAL A 372 -5.61 9.58 -5.36
CA VAL A 372 -5.76 8.60 -6.43
C VAL A 372 -4.39 7.99 -6.73
N LEU A 373 -4.23 6.69 -6.52
CA LEU A 373 -2.99 5.95 -6.84
C LEU A 373 -3.29 4.86 -7.87
N ILE A 374 -2.54 4.86 -8.97
CA ILE A 374 -2.68 3.84 -10.02
C ILE A 374 -1.27 3.34 -10.36
N PHE A 375 -1.04 2.04 -10.16
CA PHE A 375 0.23 1.38 -10.50
C PHE A 375 -0.08 0.21 -11.44
N ILE A 376 0.39 0.29 -12.68
CA ILE A 376 0.17 -0.70 -13.72
C ILE A 376 1.52 -1.26 -14.14
N ASN A 377 1.66 -2.60 -14.16
CA ASN A 377 2.88 -3.31 -14.57
C ASN A 377 4.15 -2.72 -13.95
N THR A 378 4.09 -2.45 -12.64
CA THR A 378 5.16 -1.77 -11.92
C THR A 378 5.91 -2.77 -11.04
N THR A 379 7.23 -2.65 -10.99
CA THR A 379 8.09 -3.46 -10.11
C THR A 379 8.66 -2.61 -9.00
N ILE A 380 8.47 -3.03 -7.75
CA ILE A 380 9.06 -2.39 -6.56
C ILE A 380 9.84 -3.46 -5.81
N GLU A 381 11.15 -3.28 -5.75
CA GLU A 381 12.07 -4.23 -5.14
C GLU A 381 13.04 -3.56 -4.18
N TYR A 382 13.36 -4.25 -3.07
CA TYR A 382 14.35 -3.82 -2.09
C TYR A 382 14.14 -2.37 -1.57
N SER A 383 12.89 -1.88 -1.58
CA SER A 383 12.57 -0.49 -1.26
C SER A 383 11.76 -0.42 0.03
N TYR A 384 12.09 0.51 0.95
CA TYR A 384 11.46 0.58 2.28
C TYR A 384 11.71 1.90 3.02
N GLY A 385 10.92 2.16 4.06
CA GLY A 385 11.19 3.18 5.08
C GLY A 385 11.92 2.59 6.29
N LYS A 386 13.02 3.19 6.77
CA LYS A 386 13.81 2.64 7.89
C LYS A 386 13.03 2.60 9.21
N LYS A 387 12.20 3.61 9.50
CA LYS A 387 11.39 3.65 10.74
C LYS A 387 10.08 2.90 10.61
N THR A 388 9.38 3.01 9.49
CA THR A 388 8.03 2.43 9.37
C THR A 388 8.00 1.09 8.67
N GLY A 389 8.95 0.80 7.79
CA GLY A 389 8.92 -0.34 6.87
C GLY A 389 8.21 -0.05 5.54
N CYS A 390 7.37 0.99 5.46
CA CYS A 390 6.52 1.20 4.27
C CYS A 390 7.37 1.65 3.06
N ALA A 391 7.24 0.96 1.91
CA ALA A 391 7.69 1.42 0.60
C ALA A 391 6.69 2.41 -0.01
N ILE A 392 5.39 2.16 0.19
CA ILE A 392 4.29 3.05 -0.19
C ILE A 392 3.49 3.41 1.08
N SER A 393 3.30 4.71 1.33
CA SER A 393 2.59 5.22 2.51
C SER A 393 1.63 6.34 2.14
N VAL A 394 0.34 6.15 2.44
CA VAL A 394 -0.71 7.17 2.32
C VAL A 394 -1.34 7.42 3.69
N GLY A 395 -1.19 8.66 4.17
CA GLY A 395 -1.52 9.08 5.52
C GLY A 395 -0.30 9.12 6.45
N ASP A 396 -0.41 9.85 7.56
CA ASP A 396 0.69 10.01 8.50
C ASP A 396 0.78 8.84 9.48
N MET A 397 1.91 8.16 9.41
CA MET A 397 2.27 7.04 10.27
C MET A 397 3.12 7.56 11.45
N LYS A 398 2.50 8.27 12.41
CA LYS A 398 3.23 8.80 13.59
C LYS A 398 3.56 7.68 14.59
N ASN A 399 4.74 7.75 15.22
CA ASN A 399 5.25 6.77 16.20
C ASN A 399 4.34 6.55 17.42
N ARG A 400 3.39 7.46 17.68
CA ARG A 400 2.30 7.31 18.65
C ARG A 400 0.98 7.43 17.90
N TYR A 401 0.07 6.48 18.13
CA TYR A 401 -1.32 6.59 17.68
C TYR A 401 -1.91 7.94 18.11
N PRO A 402 -2.76 8.58 17.27
CA PRO A 402 -3.43 8.02 16.10
C PRO A 402 -2.73 8.28 14.75
N LEU A 403 -2.96 7.36 13.80
CA LEU A 403 -2.68 7.56 12.38
C LEU A 403 -3.52 8.75 11.87
N VAL A 404 -2.97 9.56 10.95
CA VAL A 404 -3.73 10.62 10.29
C VAL A 404 -4.10 10.15 8.88
N PRO A 405 -5.34 9.65 8.66
CA PRO A 405 -5.77 9.16 7.35
C PRO A 405 -6.01 10.30 6.36
N VAL A 406 -6.10 9.96 5.07
CA VAL A 406 -6.70 10.86 4.07
C VAL A 406 -8.24 10.76 4.09
N GLY A 407 -8.94 11.75 3.54
CA GLY A 407 -10.40 11.70 3.45
C GLY A 407 -10.87 10.59 2.51
N ARG A 408 -10.54 10.74 1.23
CA ARG A 408 -10.96 9.84 0.14
C ARG A 408 -9.74 9.20 -0.50
N LEU A 409 -9.81 7.89 -0.73
CA LEU A 409 -8.71 7.11 -1.28
C LEU A 409 -9.21 6.20 -2.41
N TYR A 410 -8.63 6.37 -3.59
CA TYR A 410 -8.76 5.44 -4.71
C TYR A 410 -7.40 4.81 -4.99
N VAL A 411 -7.33 3.49 -5.05
CA VAL A 411 -6.10 2.75 -5.34
C VAL A 411 -6.40 1.65 -6.35
N GLU A 412 -5.59 1.59 -7.41
CA GLU A 412 -5.56 0.50 -8.37
C GLU A 412 -4.13 0.00 -8.53
N PHE A 413 -3.89 -1.27 -8.20
CA PHE A 413 -2.64 -1.97 -8.44
C PHE A 413 -2.91 -3.12 -9.41
N THR A 414 -2.43 -3.03 -10.64
CA THR A 414 -2.63 -4.04 -11.68
C THR A 414 -1.27 -4.51 -12.19
N GLY A 415 -0.94 -5.79 -12.07
CA GLY A 415 0.40 -6.27 -12.45
C GLY A 415 1.53 -5.76 -11.55
N LEU A 416 1.25 -5.46 -10.27
CA LEU A 416 2.27 -4.98 -9.33
C LEU A 416 3.14 -6.15 -8.87
N MET A 417 4.45 -6.04 -9.09
CA MET A 417 5.45 -6.96 -8.55
C MET A 417 6.14 -6.32 -7.34
N PHE A 418 5.83 -6.79 -6.13
CA PHE A 418 6.31 -6.21 -4.87
C PHE A 418 7.17 -7.22 -4.10
N LYS A 419 8.50 -7.08 -4.19
CA LYS A 419 9.43 -8.11 -3.69
C LYS A 419 10.52 -7.57 -2.79
N HIS A 420 10.90 -8.35 -1.78
CA HIS A 420 12.05 -8.04 -0.91
C HIS A 420 12.03 -6.63 -0.28
N CYS A 421 10.87 -6.02 -0.08
CA CYS A 421 10.74 -4.63 0.38
C CYS A 421 10.86 -4.53 1.91
N ASN A 422 12.02 -4.95 2.42
CA ASN A 422 12.24 -5.25 3.84
C ASN A 422 13.24 -4.27 4.42
N ALA A 423 12.88 -3.58 5.49
CA ALA A 423 13.86 -2.81 6.25
C ALA A 423 14.82 -3.79 6.95
N PRO A 424 16.15 -3.75 6.66
CA PRO A 424 17.12 -4.66 7.25
C PRO A 424 17.25 -4.36 8.74
N CYS A 425 17.03 -5.39 9.56
CA CYS A 425 17.31 -5.33 10.99
C CYS A 425 18.64 -6.01 11.26
N LYS A 426 19.69 -5.22 11.53
CA LYS A 426 21.00 -5.77 11.92
C LYS A 426 21.00 -6.34 13.35
N LYS A 427 20.15 -5.81 14.24
CA LYS A 427 19.97 -6.29 15.62
C LYS A 427 18.49 -6.46 15.98
N PRO A 428 18.11 -7.43 16.83
CA PRO A 428 16.73 -7.66 17.25
C PRO A 428 16.05 -6.43 17.90
N ASN A 429 16.82 -5.59 18.60
CA ASN A 429 16.34 -4.38 19.28
C ASN A 429 16.07 -3.19 18.32
N ASP A 430 16.82 -3.06 17.22
CA ASP A 430 16.57 -2.02 16.20
C ASP A 430 15.22 -2.22 15.52
N CYS A 431 14.86 -3.49 15.37
CA CYS A 431 13.58 -3.94 14.84
C CYS A 431 12.39 -3.44 15.68
N LYS A 432 12.50 -3.25 17.00
CA LYS A 432 11.40 -2.82 17.89
C LYS A 432 10.77 -1.46 17.51
N LYS A 433 11.45 -0.67 16.66
CA LYS A 433 10.98 0.64 16.20
C LYS A 433 10.12 0.58 14.93
N ILE A 434 10.16 -0.52 14.17
CA ILE A 434 9.37 -0.70 12.94
C ILE A 434 7.96 -1.14 13.35
N ARG A 435 6.95 -0.30 13.11
CA ARG A 435 5.57 -0.53 13.59
C ARG A 435 4.51 -0.58 12.49
N PHE A 436 4.89 -0.53 11.22
CA PHE A 436 3.94 -0.37 10.12
C PHE A 436 4.25 -1.30 8.94
N GLY A 437 3.29 -1.43 8.02
CA GLY A 437 3.33 -2.41 6.94
C GLY A 437 4.34 -2.07 5.84
N ASN A 438 4.52 -2.96 4.86
CA ASN A 438 5.34 -2.64 3.68
C ASN A 438 4.57 -1.72 2.70
N ILE A 439 3.25 -1.86 2.64
CA ILE A 439 2.32 -0.92 1.99
C ILE A 439 1.26 -0.51 3.00
N CYS A 440 1.07 0.81 3.12
CA CYS A 440 0.28 1.44 4.17
C CYS A 440 -0.76 2.38 3.54
N LEU A 441 -2.03 1.97 3.50
CA LEU A 441 -3.13 2.71 2.89
C LEU A 441 -4.18 3.06 3.95
N THR A 442 -4.38 4.35 4.22
CA THR A 442 -5.29 4.80 5.29
C THR A 442 -6.30 5.86 4.83
N SER A 443 -7.57 5.70 5.16
CA SER A 443 -8.66 6.63 4.80
C SER A 443 -9.67 6.85 5.93
N SER A 444 -10.53 7.87 5.83
CA SER A 444 -11.57 8.15 6.83
C SER A 444 -12.99 8.41 6.32
N GLU A 445 -13.17 8.75 5.03
CA GLU A 445 -14.50 8.95 4.41
C GLU A 445 -14.84 7.85 3.41
N SER A 446 -13.97 7.66 2.43
CA SER A 446 -14.12 6.61 1.42
C SER A 446 -12.80 5.96 1.05
N ALA A 447 -12.85 4.65 0.81
CA ALA A 447 -11.76 3.88 0.22
C ALA A 447 -12.29 2.93 -0.86
N GLN A 448 -11.70 3.02 -2.05
CA GLN A 448 -11.85 2.03 -3.12
C GLN A 448 -10.44 1.51 -3.43
N VAL A 449 -10.20 0.23 -3.16
CA VAL A 449 -8.89 -0.41 -3.36
C VAL A 449 -9.06 -1.64 -4.23
N LEU A 450 -8.42 -1.63 -5.39
CA LEU A 450 -8.43 -2.70 -6.38
C LEU A 450 -7.00 -3.21 -6.55
N VAL A 451 -6.80 -4.51 -6.38
CA VAL A 451 -5.51 -5.17 -6.63
C VAL A 451 -5.75 -6.36 -7.54
N LYS A 452 -5.15 -6.34 -8.73
CA LYS A 452 -5.33 -7.34 -9.78
C LYS A 452 -4.01 -7.88 -10.28
N ASN A 453 -3.97 -9.17 -10.63
CA ASN A 453 -2.85 -9.80 -11.33
C ASN A 453 -1.48 -9.48 -10.70
N SER A 454 -1.41 -9.39 -9.37
CA SER A 454 -0.26 -8.83 -8.64
C SER A 454 0.44 -9.90 -7.80
N LEU A 455 1.74 -9.72 -7.57
CA LEU A 455 2.58 -10.64 -6.78
C LEU A 455 3.27 -9.90 -5.65
N PHE A 456 3.03 -10.37 -4.42
CA PHE A 456 3.72 -9.96 -3.21
C PHE A 456 4.58 -11.12 -2.73
N SER A 457 5.89 -11.04 -2.91
CA SER A 457 6.77 -12.15 -2.53
C SER A 457 7.98 -11.76 -1.71
N ASP A 458 8.41 -12.68 -0.84
CA ASP A 458 9.69 -12.58 -0.13
C ASP A 458 9.82 -11.30 0.72
N ASN A 459 8.68 -10.76 1.18
CA ASN A 459 8.64 -9.62 2.08
C ASN A 459 8.71 -10.10 3.54
N TYR A 460 9.40 -9.37 4.39
CA TYR A 460 9.62 -9.61 5.80
C TYR A 460 9.20 -8.37 6.58
N ASN A 461 8.25 -8.55 7.50
CA ASN A 461 7.85 -7.52 8.44
C ASN A 461 7.50 -8.13 9.79
N LYS A 462 8.31 -7.81 10.79
CA LYS A 462 8.18 -8.37 12.13
C LYS A 462 6.97 -7.85 12.90
N TYR A 463 6.43 -6.66 12.59
CA TYR A 463 5.45 -5.99 13.46
C TYR A 463 4.15 -5.60 12.78
N GLU A 464 4.10 -5.56 11.45
CA GLU A 464 2.89 -5.28 10.70
C GLU A 464 2.81 -6.07 9.38
N SER A 465 1.72 -5.89 8.63
CA SER A 465 1.38 -6.67 7.44
C SER A 465 2.13 -6.21 6.19
N THR A 466 2.28 -7.08 5.19
CA THR A 466 2.82 -6.68 3.88
C THR A 466 1.92 -5.64 3.21
N LEU A 467 0.60 -5.89 3.20
CA LEU A 467 -0.40 -4.94 2.74
C LEU A 467 -1.38 -4.60 3.88
N VAL A 468 -1.43 -3.32 4.22
CA VAL A 468 -2.36 -2.77 5.23
C VAL A 468 -3.31 -1.79 4.56
N ILE A 469 -4.62 -2.10 4.63
CA ILE A 469 -5.70 -1.20 4.23
C ILE A 469 -6.54 -0.91 5.45
N LYS A 470 -6.57 0.34 5.88
CA LYS A 470 -7.28 0.75 7.10
C LYS A 470 -8.20 1.94 6.87
N HIS A 471 -9.46 1.75 7.18
CA HIS A 471 -10.45 2.80 7.21
C HIS A 471 -10.77 3.20 8.67
N SER A 472 -10.57 4.47 9.00
CA SER A 472 -10.66 5.01 10.37
C SER A 472 -11.80 6.03 10.46
N ASN A 473 -12.83 5.75 11.26
CA ASN A 473 -13.99 6.63 11.36
C ASN A 473 -13.67 7.98 12.03
N THR A 474 -13.95 9.07 11.32
CA THR A 474 -13.86 10.46 11.81
C THR A 474 -15.25 11.10 11.86
N ARG A 475 -16.07 10.83 12.89
CA ARG A 475 -17.34 11.55 13.24
C ARG A 475 -18.37 11.84 12.11
N LYS A 476 -18.18 11.37 10.87
CA LYS A 476 -19.01 11.67 9.69
C LYS A 476 -20.10 10.59 9.51
N ARG A 477 -21.28 11.01 9.04
CA ARG A 477 -22.52 10.20 9.05
C ARG A 477 -22.57 9.10 7.99
N GLU A 478 -21.78 9.16 6.91
CA GLU A 478 -21.75 8.14 5.86
C GLU A 478 -20.30 7.82 5.45
N THR A 479 -19.94 6.53 5.43
CA THR A 479 -18.61 6.06 5.05
C THR A 479 -18.69 4.85 4.12
N LYS A 480 -17.83 4.79 3.11
CA LYS A 480 -17.82 3.70 2.11
C LYS A 480 -16.44 3.06 2.00
N THR A 481 -16.34 1.74 2.07
CA THR A 481 -15.07 1.02 1.93
C THR A 481 -15.24 -0.23 1.09
N HIS A 482 -14.66 -0.21 -0.11
CA HIS A 482 -14.66 -1.35 -1.02
C HIS A 482 -13.23 -1.79 -1.31
N VAL A 483 -12.92 -3.04 -1.00
CA VAL A 483 -11.63 -3.65 -1.28
C VAL A 483 -11.84 -4.88 -2.13
N CYS A 484 -11.08 -5.01 -3.21
CA CYS A 484 -11.17 -6.12 -4.15
C CYS A 484 -9.76 -6.60 -4.53
N LEU A 485 -9.47 -7.86 -4.24
CA LEU A 485 -8.26 -8.57 -4.64
C LEU A 485 -8.64 -9.67 -5.65
N GLU A 486 -8.05 -9.64 -6.83
CA GLU A 486 -8.31 -10.56 -7.93
C GLU A 486 -6.98 -11.11 -8.45
N ASN A 487 -6.88 -12.42 -8.68
CA ASN A 487 -5.69 -13.04 -9.28
C ASN A 487 -4.39 -12.58 -8.61
N THR A 488 -4.38 -12.47 -7.27
CA THR A 488 -3.29 -11.84 -6.53
C THR A 488 -2.63 -12.85 -5.58
N ASN A 489 -1.30 -12.91 -5.64
CA ASN A 489 -0.54 -13.95 -4.95
C ASN A 489 0.37 -13.38 -3.86
N PHE A 490 0.35 -14.01 -2.69
CA PHE A 490 1.21 -13.71 -1.55
C PHE A 490 2.07 -14.94 -1.22
N VAL A 491 3.35 -14.89 -1.59
CA VAL A 491 4.22 -16.08 -1.59
C VAL A 491 5.49 -15.84 -0.77
N ARG A 492 5.82 -16.74 0.16
CA ARG A 492 7.04 -16.69 0.99
C ARG A 492 7.23 -15.38 1.78
N ASN A 493 6.14 -14.68 2.12
CA ASN A 493 6.22 -13.53 3.01
C ASN A 493 6.37 -13.99 4.47
N ALA A 494 7.00 -13.18 5.31
CA ALA A 494 7.35 -13.54 6.68
C ALA A 494 6.97 -12.47 7.71
N SER A 495 6.18 -12.90 8.69
CA SER A 495 5.63 -12.08 9.79
C SER A 495 5.66 -12.84 11.14
N PRO A 496 6.84 -12.97 11.78
CA PRO A 496 7.07 -13.88 12.90
C PRO A 496 6.30 -13.57 14.20
N ASN A 497 5.91 -12.31 14.48
CA ASN A 497 5.19 -11.96 15.72
C ASN A 497 3.66 -12.13 15.64
N LYS A 498 3.17 -13.18 14.97
CA LYS A 498 1.73 -13.45 14.77
C LYS A 498 1.00 -12.32 14.03
N VAL A 499 1.72 -11.64 13.14
CA VAL A 499 1.16 -10.56 12.31
C VAL A 499 0.71 -11.13 10.98
N TYR A 500 -0.35 -10.58 10.41
CA TYR A 500 -0.96 -11.12 9.19
C TYR A 500 -0.24 -10.58 7.97
N ILE A 501 -0.11 -11.35 6.89
CA ILE A 501 0.48 -10.86 5.63
C ILE A 501 -0.41 -9.78 4.99
N LEU A 502 -1.72 -9.98 5.02
CA LEU A 502 -2.75 -9.06 4.55
C LEU A 502 -3.66 -8.65 5.71
N ASN A 503 -3.85 -7.35 5.89
CA ASN A 503 -4.75 -6.79 6.91
C ASN A 503 -5.67 -5.74 6.30
N VAL A 504 -6.96 -6.06 6.29
CA VAL A 504 -8.02 -5.18 5.81
C VAL A 504 -8.96 -4.85 6.97
N GLU A 505 -8.98 -3.57 7.36
CA GLU A 505 -9.81 -3.07 8.45
C GLU A 505 -10.76 -1.98 7.97
N GLY A 506 -12.07 -2.25 8.04
CA GLY A 506 -13.13 -1.27 7.84
C GLY A 506 -13.44 -0.48 9.11
N SER A 507 -14.57 0.21 9.08
CA SER A 507 -15.18 0.85 10.26
C SER A 507 -16.40 0.03 10.71
N ALA A 508 -16.86 0.21 11.94
CA ALA A 508 -18.05 -0.46 12.44
C ALA A 508 -19.07 0.60 12.88
N SER A 509 -19.92 1.04 11.96
CA SER A 509 -21.05 1.95 12.20
C SER A 509 -22.30 1.54 11.40
N GLN A 510 -23.49 1.97 11.84
CA GLN A 510 -24.77 1.62 11.21
C GLN A 510 -24.89 2.16 9.77
N ASN A 511 -24.45 3.39 9.52
CA ASN A 511 -24.55 4.07 8.21
C ASN A 511 -23.31 3.85 7.33
N GLN A 512 -22.74 2.67 7.39
CA GLN A 512 -21.55 2.31 6.63
C GLN A 512 -21.91 1.35 5.52
N GLU A 513 -21.20 1.46 4.39
CA GLU A 513 -21.14 0.44 3.36
C GLU A 513 -19.72 -0.12 3.32
N SER A 514 -19.54 -1.41 3.60
CA SER A 514 -18.20 -2.02 3.62
C SER A 514 -18.16 -3.43 3.05
N SER A 515 -17.31 -3.64 2.05
CA SER A 515 -17.13 -4.94 1.40
C SER A 515 -15.66 -5.24 1.14
N PHE A 516 -15.26 -6.47 1.41
CA PHE A 516 -13.98 -7.02 0.96
C PHE A 516 -14.22 -8.28 0.13
N LYS A 517 -13.78 -8.28 -1.13
CA LYS A 517 -13.80 -9.46 -2.01
C LYS A 517 -12.38 -9.91 -2.29
N ILE A 518 -12.14 -11.20 -2.20
CA ILE A 518 -10.89 -11.83 -2.63
C ILE A 518 -11.20 -13.04 -3.51
N PHE A 519 -10.68 -13.07 -4.73
CA PHE A 519 -10.92 -14.20 -5.62
C PHE A 519 -9.71 -14.61 -6.42
N ASN A 520 -9.66 -15.91 -6.76
CA ASN A 520 -8.60 -16.55 -7.55
C ASN A 520 -7.19 -16.21 -7.02
N SER A 521 -7.02 -16.22 -5.70
CA SER A 521 -5.82 -15.69 -5.04
C SER A 521 -5.13 -16.77 -4.21
N ILE A 522 -3.80 -16.71 -4.13
CA ILE A 522 -2.99 -17.74 -3.47
C ILE A 522 -2.16 -17.14 -2.33
N PHE A 523 -2.19 -17.80 -1.18
CA PHE A 523 -1.29 -17.56 -0.05
C PHE A 523 -0.46 -18.82 0.19
N ALA A 524 0.80 -18.80 -0.24
CA ALA A 524 1.66 -19.98 -0.22
C ALA A 524 2.96 -19.75 0.56
N ASN A 525 3.34 -20.74 1.38
CA ASN A 525 4.64 -20.80 2.06
C ASN A 525 4.94 -19.59 2.96
N ASN A 526 3.93 -18.89 3.47
CA ASN A 526 4.15 -17.71 4.31
C ASN A 526 4.51 -18.10 5.76
N GLN A 527 5.43 -17.35 6.34
CA GLN A 527 5.92 -17.50 7.70
C GLN A 527 5.13 -16.60 8.66
N GLY A 528 3.86 -16.93 8.90
CA GLY A 528 2.98 -16.14 9.76
C GLY A 528 1.50 -16.32 9.36
N PRO A 529 0.56 -15.73 10.12
CA PRO A 529 -0.83 -15.65 9.68
C PRO A 529 -0.98 -14.97 8.31
N ALA A 530 -1.91 -15.40 7.47
CA ALA A 530 -2.03 -14.90 6.11
C ALA A 530 -2.99 -13.70 6.01
N ILE A 531 -4.27 -13.87 6.34
CA ILE A 531 -5.30 -12.87 6.06
C ILE A 531 -6.06 -12.49 7.34
N LYS A 532 -6.20 -11.18 7.56
CA LYS A 532 -7.04 -10.59 8.59
C LYS A 532 -8.07 -9.66 7.99
N VAL A 533 -9.33 -9.92 8.31
CA VAL A 533 -10.47 -9.07 7.94
C VAL A 533 -11.12 -8.56 9.22
N LYS A 534 -11.32 -7.24 9.31
CA LYS A 534 -11.91 -6.61 10.49
C LYS A 534 -12.98 -5.60 10.11
N LYS A 535 -14.09 -5.63 10.86
CA LYS A 535 -15.16 -4.62 10.77
C LYS A 535 -15.63 -4.42 9.32
N MET A 536 -15.93 -5.53 8.65
CA MET A 536 -16.51 -5.53 7.31
C MET A 536 -17.92 -6.10 7.37
N GLN A 537 -18.87 -5.41 6.75
CA GLN A 537 -20.25 -5.90 6.63
C GLN A 537 -20.33 -7.09 5.68
N ARG A 538 -19.61 -7.03 4.55
CA ARG A 538 -19.53 -8.14 3.59
C ARG A 538 -18.08 -8.58 3.39
N PHE A 539 -17.83 -9.86 3.54
CA PHE A 539 -16.57 -10.47 3.14
C PHE A 539 -16.84 -11.71 2.31
N ASP A 540 -16.34 -11.73 1.08
CA ASP A 540 -16.52 -12.81 0.13
C ASP A 540 -15.14 -13.31 -0.34
N ALA A 541 -14.86 -14.59 -0.10
CA ALA A 541 -13.67 -15.29 -0.57
C ALA A 541 -14.08 -16.39 -1.55
N GLU A 542 -13.50 -16.37 -2.75
CA GLU A 542 -13.85 -17.31 -3.80
C GLU A 542 -12.60 -17.87 -4.48
N ASN A 543 -12.48 -19.19 -4.60
CA ASN A 543 -11.28 -19.81 -5.18
C ASN A 543 -9.99 -19.32 -4.49
N LEU A 544 -10.03 -19.23 -3.15
CA LEU A 544 -8.89 -18.86 -2.31
C LEU A 544 -8.09 -20.12 -1.98
N THR A 545 -6.79 -20.12 -2.28
CA THR A 545 -5.89 -21.22 -1.91
C THR A 545 -4.91 -20.78 -0.84
N CYS A 546 -4.91 -21.47 0.29
CA CYS A 546 -3.95 -21.30 1.38
C CYS A 546 -3.15 -22.59 1.57
N PHE A 547 -1.88 -22.55 1.20
CA PHE A 547 -1.01 -23.72 1.14
C PHE A 547 0.27 -23.54 1.97
N SER A 548 0.56 -24.50 2.84
CA SER A 548 1.84 -24.58 3.56
C SER A 548 2.22 -23.32 4.34
N ASN A 549 1.23 -22.57 4.86
CA ASN A 549 1.49 -21.41 5.70
C ASN A 549 1.75 -21.87 7.14
N LYS A 550 2.74 -21.28 7.82
CA LYS A 550 3.02 -21.61 9.23
C LYS A 550 1.98 -21.06 10.21
N GLY A 551 1.32 -19.96 9.86
CA GLY A 551 0.30 -19.32 10.70
C GLY A 551 -1.13 -19.55 10.20
N MET A 552 -2.09 -18.94 10.91
CA MET A 552 -3.51 -19.05 10.58
C MET A 552 -3.80 -18.45 9.20
N CYS A 553 -4.56 -19.15 8.36
CA CYS A 553 -4.81 -18.67 7.01
C CYS A 553 -5.77 -17.49 6.99
N LEU A 554 -6.98 -17.66 7.53
CA LEU A 554 -8.02 -16.64 7.45
C LEU A 554 -8.64 -16.35 8.82
N PHE A 555 -8.52 -15.10 9.26
CA PHE A 555 -9.17 -14.58 10.46
C PHE A 555 -10.14 -13.45 10.13
N VAL A 556 -11.43 -13.71 10.31
CA VAL A 556 -12.48 -12.70 10.15
C VAL A 556 -12.97 -12.27 11.53
N ARG A 557 -12.81 -10.99 11.87
CA ARG A 557 -13.16 -10.44 13.18
C ARG A 557 -14.01 -9.19 13.07
N ASN A 558 -15.28 -9.33 13.37
CA ASN A 558 -16.22 -8.24 13.46
C ASN A 558 -16.55 -7.98 14.92
N LYS A 559 -16.06 -6.83 15.40
CA LYS A 559 -16.32 -6.34 16.76
C LYS A 559 -16.69 -4.86 16.70
N ALA A 560 -17.94 -4.53 17.08
CA ALA A 560 -18.40 -3.16 17.17
C ALA A 560 -18.09 -2.52 18.55
N LYS A 561 -18.08 -1.18 18.64
CA LYS A 561 -18.16 -0.45 19.92
C LYS A 561 -19.59 -0.60 20.52
N GLU A 562 -19.78 -0.24 21.78
CA GLU A 562 -21.05 -0.53 22.52
C GLU A 562 -22.29 0.10 21.91
N SER A 563 -22.15 1.25 21.25
CA SER A 563 -23.24 2.02 20.65
C SER A 563 -23.47 1.74 19.15
N HIS A 564 -22.81 0.73 18.56
CA HIS A 564 -22.90 0.47 17.12
C HIS A 564 -23.22 -0.99 16.84
N PHE A 565 -24.15 -1.21 15.92
CA PHE A 565 -24.55 -2.52 15.44
C PHE A 565 -24.56 -2.54 13.90
N PHE A 566 -24.26 -3.69 13.29
CA PHE A 566 -24.26 -3.81 11.83
C PHE A 566 -24.58 -5.24 11.40
N ASN A 567 -25.06 -5.41 10.16
CA ASN A 567 -25.25 -6.72 9.55
C ASN A 567 -23.90 -7.25 9.03
N SER A 568 -23.64 -8.54 9.23
CA SER A 568 -22.41 -9.17 8.74
C SER A 568 -22.70 -10.43 7.92
N THR A 569 -22.13 -10.48 6.72
CA THR A 569 -22.10 -11.66 5.86
C THR A 569 -20.66 -12.06 5.58
N VAL A 570 -20.35 -13.34 5.78
CA VAL A 570 -19.08 -13.98 5.43
C VAL A 570 -19.38 -15.14 4.49
N SER A 571 -18.82 -15.11 3.29
CA SER A 571 -19.02 -16.14 2.28
C SER A 571 -17.65 -16.69 1.84
N ILE A 572 -17.48 -18.01 1.86
CA ILE A 572 -16.27 -18.70 1.43
C ILE A 572 -16.68 -19.81 0.46
N HIS A 573 -16.20 -19.73 -0.78
CA HIS A 573 -16.61 -20.62 -1.86
C HIS A 573 -15.40 -21.20 -2.58
N ARG A 574 -15.49 -22.46 -3.02
CA ARG A 574 -14.50 -23.09 -3.92
C ARG A 574 -13.06 -22.99 -3.43
N SER A 575 -12.84 -22.98 -2.11
CA SER A 575 -11.54 -22.64 -1.52
C SER A 575 -10.77 -23.87 -1.03
N VAL A 576 -9.44 -23.77 -0.92
CA VAL A 576 -8.57 -24.87 -0.49
C VAL A 576 -7.65 -24.41 0.63
N PHE A 577 -7.69 -25.13 1.75
CA PHE A 577 -6.80 -24.94 2.91
C PHE A 577 -6.03 -26.23 3.15
N GLN A 578 -4.75 -26.23 2.74
CA GLN A 578 -3.94 -27.43 2.73
C GLN A 578 -2.57 -27.27 3.39
N ASN A 579 -2.15 -28.28 4.14
CA ASN A 579 -0.81 -28.37 4.73
C ASN A 579 -0.42 -27.19 5.65
N ASN A 580 -1.38 -26.47 6.22
CA ASN A 580 -1.07 -25.31 7.06
C ASN A 580 -0.68 -25.74 8.48
N GLY A 581 0.26 -25.02 9.11
CA GLY A 581 0.81 -25.31 10.45
C GLY A 581 0.02 -24.71 11.62
N ALA A 582 -1.14 -24.11 11.35
CA ALA A 582 -2.05 -23.55 12.34
C ALA A 582 -3.50 -23.62 11.83
N ALA A 583 -4.44 -23.07 12.60
CA ALA A 583 -5.85 -23.02 12.27
C ALA A 583 -6.11 -22.46 10.85
N PRO A 584 -6.75 -23.20 9.94
CA PRO A 584 -7.05 -22.68 8.61
C PRO A 584 -8.06 -21.52 8.64
N LEU A 585 -9.10 -21.57 9.49
CA LEU A 585 -10.19 -20.60 9.45
C LEU A 585 -10.72 -20.24 10.84
N PHE A 586 -10.86 -18.95 11.12
CA PHE A 586 -11.51 -18.48 12.35
C PHE A 586 -12.40 -17.28 12.07
N ILE A 587 -13.69 -17.42 12.40
CA ILE A 587 -14.72 -16.40 12.19
C ILE A 587 -15.27 -15.96 13.55
N LEU A 588 -15.11 -14.69 13.87
CA LEU A 588 -15.51 -14.07 15.13
C LEU A 588 -16.47 -12.90 14.92
N GLN A 589 -17.73 -13.11 15.27
CA GLN A 589 -18.82 -12.15 15.09
C GLN A 589 -19.34 -11.67 16.47
N LYS A 590 -18.62 -10.70 17.06
CA LYS A 590 -18.93 -10.09 18.36
C LYS A 590 -19.66 -8.76 18.16
N ARG A 591 -20.99 -8.79 18.19
CA ARG A 591 -21.94 -7.66 18.03
C ARG A 591 -22.56 -7.38 16.64
N PRO A 592 -22.83 -8.37 15.76
CA PRO A 592 -23.72 -8.12 14.63
C PRO A 592 -25.19 -8.03 15.09
N ILE A 593 -26.05 -7.40 14.28
CA ILE A 593 -27.53 -7.54 14.41
C ILE A 593 -27.94 -8.87 13.79
N ASN A 594 -27.64 -9.01 12.50
CA ASN A 594 -27.83 -10.22 11.73
C ASN A 594 -26.47 -10.73 11.26
N SER A 595 -26.20 -12.02 11.44
CA SER A 595 -24.96 -12.66 10.99
C SER A 595 -25.24 -13.83 10.06
N LYS A 596 -24.60 -13.84 8.90
CA LYS A 596 -24.66 -14.95 7.94
C LYS A 596 -23.24 -15.44 7.64
N VAL A 597 -23.02 -16.74 7.77
CA VAL A 597 -21.77 -17.42 7.40
C VAL A 597 -22.09 -18.54 6.42
N ILE A 598 -21.48 -18.51 5.25
CA ILE A 598 -21.65 -19.51 4.19
C ILE A 598 -20.27 -20.06 3.83
N ILE A 599 -20.10 -21.38 3.91
CA ILE A 599 -18.91 -22.09 3.43
C ILE A 599 -19.37 -23.17 2.47
N ARG A 600 -18.94 -23.10 1.21
CA ARG A 600 -19.35 -24.07 0.17
C ARG A 600 -18.20 -24.59 -0.65
N LYS A 601 -18.30 -25.85 -1.11
CA LYS A 601 -17.36 -26.45 -2.07
C LYS A 601 -15.90 -26.25 -1.65
N THR A 602 -15.59 -26.45 -0.37
CA THR A 602 -14.31 -26.06 0.23
C THR A 602 -13.59 -27.27 0.82
N LEU A 603 -12.27 -27.35 0.62
CA LEU A 603 -11.43 -28.45 1.07
C LEU A 603 -10.49 -28.02 2.21
N PHE A 604 -10.52 -28.76 3.32
CA PHE A 604 -9.57 -28.67 4.42
C PHE A 604 -8.77 -29.97 4.50
N ARG A 605 -7.51 -29.94 4.06
CA ARG A 605 -6.69 -31.14 3.89
C ARG A 605 -5.36 -31.07 4.63
N ARG A 606 -5.05 -32.09 5.43
CA ARG A 606 -3.71 -32.29 6.04
C ARG A 606 -3.19 -31.06 6.79
N ASN A 607 -4.07 -30.27 7.40
CA ASN A 607 -3.65 -29.15 8.24
C ASN A 607 -3.15 -29.70 9.58
N ASN A 608 -2.05 -29.16 10.09
CA ASN A 608 -1.42 -29.58 11.34
C ASN A 608 -1.57 -28.46 12.38
N ILE A 609 -2.64 -28.53 13.18
CA ILE A 609 -3.10 -27.45 14.05
C ILE A 609 -2.49 -27.61 15.44
N ARG A 610 -1.50 -26.75 15.76
CA ARG A 610 -0.81 -26.74 17.06
C ARG A 610 -1.53 -26.00 18.20
N LYS A 611 -2.71 -25.42 17.96
CA LYS A 611 -3.49 -24.61 18.92
C LYS A 611 -4.89 -25.20 19.10
N LYS A 612 -5.71 -24.59 19.98
CA LYS A 612 -7.04 -25.11 20.36
C LYS A 612 -7.90 -25.51 19.15
N GLU A 613 -8.28 -24.64 18.20
CA GLU A 613 -9.23 -25.06 17.14
C GLU A 613 -8.69 -24.91 15.71
N ALA A 614 -9.13 -25.80 14.81
CA ALA A 614 -8.84 -25.73 13.38
C ALA A 614 -9.81 -24.81 12.63
N ILE A 615 -11.11 -25.05 12.77
CA ILE A 615 -12.16 -24.15 12.31
C ILE A 615 -13.05 -23.76 13.48
N ARG A 616 -13.17 -22.46 13.72
CA ARG A 616 -14.11 -21.92 14.70
C ARG A 616 -15.01 -20.86 14.09
N ILE A 617 -16.32 -21.05 14.21
CA ILE A 617 -17.33 -20.03 13.99
C ILE A 617 -17.88 -19.61 15.35
N THR A 618 -17.77 -18.32 15.68
CA THR A 618 -18.30 -17.80 16.94
C THR A 618 -19.20 -16.60 16.69
N MET A 619 -20.44 -16.69 17.19
CA MET A 619 -21.46 -15.65 17.07
C MET A 619 -21.96 -15.20 18.45
N GLY A 620 -22.14 -13.88 18.61
CA GLY A 620 -22.60 -13.30 19.86
C GLY A 620 -21.46 -13.04 20.87
N ASN A 621 -21.82 -12.64 22.09
CA ASN A 621 -20.84 -12.31 23.13
C ASN A 621 -21.31 -12.70 24.54
N ARG A 622 -20.69 -13.75 25.10
CA ARG A 622 -20.97 -14.31 26.43
C ARG A 622 -20.99 -13.28 27.56
N LYS A 623 -20.07 -12.31 27.57
CA LYS A 623 -19.94 -11.34 28.69
C LYS A 623 -20.99 -10.23 28.64
N LEU A 624 -21.36 -9.78 27.45
CA LEU A 624 -22.29 -8.65 27.28
C LEU A 624 -23.74 -9.05 27.50
N CYS A 625 -24.06 -10.29 27.15
CA CYS A 625 -25.41 -10.81 27.19
C CYS A 625 -25.90 -11.23 28.59
N ARG A 626 -25.07 -11.06 29.64
CA ARG A 626 -25.50 -11.27 31.04
C ARG A 626 -26.56 -10.26 31.49
N LYS A 627 -26.62 -9.07 30.87
CA LYS A 627 -27.72 -8.12 31.00
C LYS A 627 -28.53 -8.16 29.70
N SER A 628 -29.76 -8.69 29.73
CA SER A 628 -30.57 -9.02 28.52
C SER A 628 -30.77 -7.83 27.56
N SER A 629 -30.72 -6.59 28.08
CA SER A 629 -30.82 -5.33 27.33
C SER A 629 -29.63 -5.02 26.39
N ASN A 630 -28.51 -5.74 26.50
CA ASN A 630 -27.28 -5.47 25.73
C ASN A 630 -26.89 -6.54 24.66
N CYS A 631 -27.73 -7.55 24.43
CA CYS A 631 -27.51 -8.51 23.34
C CYS A 631 -27.87 -7.90 21.98
N SER A 632 -26.89 -7.77 21.09
CA SER A 632 -27.13 -7.24 19.74
C SER A 632 -27.58 -8.29 18.72
N LEU A 633 -27.22 -9.57 18.92
CA LEU A 633 -27.48 -10.62 17.94
C LEU A 633 -28.99 -10.94 17.97
N VAL A 634 -29.66 -10.63 16.86
CA VAL A 634 -31.08 -10.93 16.64
C VAL A 634 -31.21 -12.20 15.83
N SER A 635 -30.48 -12.35 14.72
CA SER A 635 -30.50 -13.57 13.92
C SER A 635 -29.10 -14.04 13.50
N GLY A 636 -28.92 -15.36 13.43
CA GLY A 636 -27.68 -15.98 13.00
C GLY A 636 -27.94 -17.18 12.09
N ASN A 637 -27.29 -17.19 10.92
CA ASN A 637 -27.39 -18.27 9.95
C ASN A 637 -26.00 -18.80 9.58
N VAL A 638 -25.80 -20.10 9.73
CA VAL A 638 -24.58 -20.81 9.28
C VAL A 638 -24.98 -21.86 8.24
N THR A 639 -24.32 -21.84 7.09
CA THR A 639 -24.49 -22.85 6.04
C THR A 639 -23.13 -23.42 5.66
N ILE A 640 -22.97 -24.72 5.86
CA ILE A 640 -21.80 -25.52 5.45
C ILE A 640 -22.30 -26.54 4.44
N GLU A 641 -21.77 -26.54 3.23
CA GLU A 641 -22.29 -27.40 2.15
C GLU A 641 -21.18 -27.83 1.18
N ASP A 642 -21.13 -29.11 0.82
CA ASP A 642 -20.10 -29.66 -0.05
C ASP A 642 -18.69 -29.38 0.49
N VAL A 643 -18.48 -29.58 1.80
CA VAL A 643 -17.20 -29.32 2.48
C VAL A 643 -16.52 -30.62 2.85
N VAL A 644 -15.21 -30.69 2.65
CA VAL A 644 -14.41 -31.90 2.92
C VAL A 644 -13.30 -31.60 3.90
N PHE A 645 -13.25 -32.37 4.98
CA PHE A 645 -12.22 -32.37 6.02
C PHE A 645 -11.47 -33.70 5.96
N ILE A 646 -10.24 -33.70 5.43
CA ILE A 646 -9.48 -34.92 5.24
C ILE A 646 -8.07 -34.85 5.84
N GLY A 647 -7.74 -35.81 6.71
CA GLY A 647 -6.38 -35.98 7.23
C GLY A 647 -5.90 -34.82 8.11
N ASN A 648 -6.80 -34.01 8.68
CA ASN A 648 -6.38 -32.89 9.54
C ASN A 648 -5.94 -33.42 10.91
N VAL A 649 -4.90 -32.81 11.47
CA VAL A 649 -4.30 -33.20 12.75
C VAL A 649 -4.44 -32.07 13.76
N ILE A 650 -5.10 -32.34 14.89
CA ILE A 650 -5.22 -31.42 16.04
C ILE A 650 -4.21 -31.82 17.09
N CYS A 651 -3.32 -30.93 17.55
CA CYS A 651 -2.26 -31.30 18.49
C CYS A 651 -2.65 -31.19 19.97
N ARG A 652 -3.80 -30.60 20.31
CA ARG A 652 -4.24 -30.38 21.69
C ARG A 652 -5.49 -31.19 22.01
N ALA A 653 -5.57 -31.67 23.26
CA ALA A 653 -6.74 -32.36 23.79
C ALA A 653 -7.98 -31.44 23.79
N SER A 654 -7.91 -30.19 24.27
CA SER A 654 -9.04 -29.25 24.24
C SER A 654 -9.32 -28.62 22.86
N GLY A 655 -8.99 -29.32 21.77
CA GLY A 655 -9.13 -28.85 20.40
C GLY A 655 -10.14 -29.56 19.53
N SER A 656 -10.45 -29.00 18.37
CA SER A 656 -11.43 -29.54 17.42
C SER A 656 -11.10 -29.23 15.96
N VAL A 657 -11.57 -30.09 15.06
CA VAL A 657 -11.50 -29.88 13.59
C VAL A 657 -12.53 -28.85 13.16
N PHE A 658 -13.74 -28.90 13.72
CA PHE A 658 -14.82 -27.99 13.37
C PHE A 658 -15.68 -27.61 14.58
N GLY A 659 -15.97 -26.33 14.73
CA GLY A 659 -16.71 -25.82 15.88
C GLY A 659 -17.65 -24.66 15.56
N ILE A 660 -18.88 -24.76 16.07
CA ILE A 660 -19.84 -23.65 16.09
C ILE A 660 -20.11 -23.29 17.56
N ALA A 661 -19.87 -22.04 17.92
CA ALA A 661 -20.21 -21.48 19.22
C ALA A 661 -21.13 -20.28 19.08
N VAL A 662 -22.35 -20.40 19.58
CA VAL A 662 -23.32 -19.32 19.66
C VAL A 662 -23.52 -18.96 21.13
N PHE A 663 -23.39 -17.67 21.42
CA PHE A 663 -23.67 -17.12 22.75
C PHE A 663 -25.09 -16.52 22.78
N PRO A 664 -25.66 -16.24 23.98
CA PRO A 664 -27.05 -15.82 24.10
C PRO A 664 -27.45 -14.69 23.13
N HIS A 665 -28.64 -14.78 22.57
CA HIS A 665 -29.19 -13.90 21.54
C HIS A 665 -30.70 -13.70 21.71
N ARG A 666 -31.29 -12.76 20.98
CA ARG A 666 -32.72 -12.39 21.14
C ARG A 666 -33.67 -13.14 20.21
N GLY A 667 -33.27 -13.37 18.95
CA GLY A 667 -34.11 -14.02 17.95
C GLY A 667 -33.70 -15.46 17.70
N GLN A 668 -33.59 -15.87 16.43
CA GLN A 668 -33.38 -17.26 16.02
C GLN A 668 -31.98 -17.51 15.47
N PHE A 669 -31.46 -18.70 15.73
CA PHE A 669 -30.24 -19.20 15.13
C PHE A 669 -30.52 -20.49 14.33
N LYS A 670 -29.97 -20.56 13.11
CA LYS A 670 -30.04 -21.73 12.26
C LYS A 670 -28.67 -22.13 11.75
N ALA A 671 -28.30 -23.39 11.91
CA ALA A 671 -27.14 -23.99 11.27
C ALA A 671 -27.57 -25.16 10.37
N VAL A 672 -27.08 -25.17 9.13
CA VAL A 672 -27.29 -26.28 8.18
C VAL A 672 -25.91 -26.76 7.72
N ILE A 673 -25.62 -28.03 7.94
CA ILE A 673 -24.40 -28.72 7.50
C ILE A 673 -24.87 -29.86 6.59
N ARG A 674 -24.55 -29.77 5.30
CA ARG A 674 -25.00 -30.74 4.31
C ARG A 674 -23.90 -31.23 3.39
N ASN A 675 -24.02 -32.44 2.87
CA ASN A 675 -23.07 -33.04 1.91
C ASN A 675 -21.61 -32.87 2.36
N THR A 676 -21.34 -33.10 3.63
CA THR A 676 -20.03 -32.78 4.26
C THR A 676 -19.33 -34.06 4.68
N VAL A 677 -18.02 -34.14 4.47
CA VAL A 677 -17.22 -35.34 4.78
C VAL A 677 -16.14 -35.00 5.80
N PHE A 678 -16.08 -35.79 6.87
CA PHE A 678 -15.00 -35.84 7.84
C PHE A 678 -14.33 -37.20 7.74
N LYS A 679 -13.12 -37.23 7.18
CA LYS A 679 -12.38 -38.47 6.92
C LYS A 679 -10.94 -38.40 7.43
N ASP A 680 -10.48 -39.45 8.10
CA ASP A 680 -9.09 -39.62 8.54
C ASP A 680 -8.58 -38.45 9.41
N ASN A 681 -9.46 -37.70 10.08
CA ASN A 681 -9.02 -36.60 10.95
C ASN A 681 -8.59 -37.15 12.30
N PHE A 682 -7.56 -36.56 12.89
CA PHE A 682 -6.88 -37.13 14.05
C PHE A 682 -6.58 -36.08 15.11
N GLN A 683 -6.88 -36.41 16.37
CA GLN A 683 -6.54 -35.59 17.53
C GLN A 683 -5.41 -36.22 18.36
N LYS A 684 -4.26 -35.54 18.43
CA LYS A 684 -3.08 -35.93 19.22
C LYS A 684 -3.24 -35.49 20.69
N SER A 685 -2.79 -36.37 21.59
CA SER A 685 -2.59 -36.14 23.03
C SER A 685 -1.20 -35.55 23.30
N LYS A 686 -1.12 -34.58 24.23
CA LYS A 686 0.08 -34.25 25.02
C LYS A 686 -0.16 -33.33 26.24
N ASP A 687 -1.40 -32.92 26.52
CA ASP A 687 -1.71 -32.02 27.65
C ASP A 687 -2.78 -32.67 28.54
N ASP A 688 -2.57 -32.69 29.87
CA ASP A 688 -3.51 -33.12 30.92
C ASP A 688 -4.71 -32.15 31.08
N ASP A 689 -5.30 -31.69 29.98
CA ASP A 689 -6.41 -30.72 30.01
C ASP A 689 -7.73 -31.47 30.26
N PRO A 690 -8.42 -31.27 31.41
CA PRO A 690 -9.64 -32.00 31.78
C PRO A 690 -10.90 -31.54 31.00
N ASP A 691 -10.77 -30.59 30.09
CA ASP A 691 -11.86 -30.12 29.22
C ASP A 691 -12.34 -31.25 28.27
N VAL A 692 -13.66 -31.33 28.04
CA VAL A 692 -14.27 -32.23 27.06
C VAL A 692 -13.62 -32.00 25.69
N SER A 693 -13.19 -33.09 25.05
CA SER A 693 -12.39 -33.05 23.82
C SER A 693 -13.09 -33.75 22.67
N ASP A 694 -13.38 -32.97 21.63
CA ASP A 694 -14.27 -33.41 20.57
C ASP A 694 -13.73 -33.02 19.20
N LEU A 695 -13.87 -33.92 18.23
CA LEU A 695 -13.49 -33.61 16.86
C LEU A 695 -14.38 -32.51 16.24
N MET A 696 -15.67 -32.53 16.58
CA MET A 696 -16.66 -31.52 16.25
C MET A 696 -17.43 -31.08 17.51
N TYR A 697 -17.64 -29.77 17.68
CA TYR A 697 -18.46 -29.27 18.79
C TYR A 697 -19.53 -28.26 18.35
N LEU A 698 -20.69 -28.34 19.00
CA LEU A 698 -21.86 -27.49 18.80
C LEU A 698 -22.30 -26.89 20.13
N TYR A 699 -21.87 -25.65 20.38
CA TYR A 699 -22.16 -24.92 21.61
C TYR A 699 -23.26 -23.87 21.37
N MET A 700 -24.36 -23.98 22.11
CA MET A 700 -25.56 -23.14 21.97
C MET A 700 -26.09 -22.73 23.36
N PRO A 701 -26.80 -21.59 23.48
CA PRO A 701 -27.50 -21.26 24.72
C PRO A 701 -28.71 -22.20 24.93
N GLN A 702 -29.04 -22.45 26.19
CA GLN A 702 -30.24 -23.20 26.58
C GLN A 702 -31.52 -22.58 26.00
N SER A 703 -32.41 -23.44 25.51
CA SER A 703 -33.77 -23.05 25.11
C SER A 703 -34.62 -22.75 26.35
N PRO A 704 -35.33 -21.60 26.40
CA PRO A 704 -36.25 -21.31 27.49
C PRO A 704 -37.45 -22.27 27.45
N GLN A 705 -37.94 -22.67 28.63
CA GLN A 705 -39.13 -23.51 28.76
C GLN A 705 -40.38 -22.72 28.35
N SER A 706 -41.27 -23.36 27.59
CA SER A 706 -42.57 -22.82 27.23
C SER A 706 -43.43 -22.74 28.50
N LEU A 707 -43.69 -21.53 29.00
CA LEU A 707 -44.70 -21.30 30.01
C LEU A 707 -46.06 -21.46 29.32
N TYR A 708 -46.65 -22.66 29.39
CA TYR A 708 -48.10 -22.73 29.24
C TYR A 708 -48.70 -21.91 30.37
N THR A 709 -49.40 -20.83 30.01
CA THR A 709 -50.23 -20.02 30.90
C THR A 709 -51.32 -20.90 31.49
N SER A 710 -51.07 -21.52 32.64
CA SER A 710 -52.12 -21.99 33.55
C SER A 710 -52.56 -20.81 34.43
N HIS A 711 -53.10 -19.76 33.82
CA HIS A 711 -54.00 -18.88 34.55
C HIS A 711 -55.29 -19.70 34.75
N ASN A 712 -55.53 -20.14 35.99
CA ASN A 712 -56.65 -20.97 36.48
C ASN A 712 -56.30 -22.41 36.86
N GLN A 713 -55.28 -22.62 37.69
CA GLN A 713 -55.27 -23.80 38.56
C GLN A 713 -55.13 -23.36 40.01
N SER A 714 -56.21 -23.60 40.76
CA SER A 714 -56.30 -23.47 42.20
C SER A 714 -55.31 -24.42 42.89
N SER A 715 -54.94 -24.04 44.11
CA SER A 715 -53.86 -24.59 44.95
C SER A 715 -54.05 -26.06 45.43
N LYS A 716 -54.81 -26.90 44.72
CA LYS A 716 -55.11 -28.30 45.10
C LYS A 716 -54.84 -29.35 44.01
N GLN A 717 -53.97 -29.09 43.04
CA GLN A 717 -53.50 -30.12 42.09
C GLN A 717 -51.97 -30.20 42.05
N LYS A 718 -51.39 -30.72 43.14
CA LYS A 718 -49.94 -30.98 43.28
C LYS A 718 -49.51 -32.38 42.77
N CYS A 719 -50.30 -33.03 41.92
CA CYS A 719 -49.95 -34.33 41.34
C CYS A 719 -50.25 -34.38 39.83
N ALA A 720 -49.26 -34.86 39.08
CA ALA A 720 -49.22 -35.14 37.64
C ALA A 720 -49.00 -33.94 36.69
N ASN A 721 -47.75 -33.49 36.54
CA ASN A 721 -47.28 -32.97 35.25
C ASN A 721 -47.32 -34.12 34.23
N LYS A 722 -48.49 -34.36 33.62
CA LYS A 722 -48.74 -35.39 32.60
C LYS A 722 -48.09 -35.04 31.24
N TYR A 723 -47.47 -33.88 31.10
CA TYR A 723 -46.91 -33.37 29.85
C TYR A 723 -45.39 -33.17 29.97
N PHE A 724 -44.67 -33.66 28.97
CA PHE A 724 -43.24 -33.42 28.81
C PHE A 724 -42.94 -31.91 28.75
N PRO A 725 -41.87 -31.42 29.41
CA PRO A 725 -41.49 -30.02 29.32
C PRO A 725 -41.26 -29.64 27.86
N GLN A 726 -42.00 -28.63 27.38
CA GLN A 726 -41.82 -28.08 26.04
C GLN A 726 -40.85 -26.89 26.11
N TYR A 727 -39.93 -26.82 25.15
CA TYR A 727 -38.95 -25.75 25.05
C TYR A 727 -39.21 -24.91 23.80
N ILE A 728 -38.93 -23.60 23.88
CA ILE A 728 -39.01 -22.71 22.72
C ILE A 728 -37.72 -22.85 21.91
N ASP A 729 -37.76 -23.67 20.86
CA ASP A 729 -36.62 -23.98 19.99
C ASP A 729 -36.20 -22.77 19.14
N LYS A 730 -35.37 -21.89 19.72
CA LYS A 730 -34.76 -20.76 19.00
C LYS A 730 -33.48 -21.14 18.26
N ASN A 731 -32.88 -22.28 18.58
CA ASN A 731 -31.62 -22.79 18.05
C ASN A 731 -31.87 -24.08 17.28
N ASN A 732 -31.75 -24.04 15.95
CA ASN A 732 -31.98 -25.20 15.10
C ASN A 732 -30.70 -25.58 14.34
N ILE A 733 -30.30 -26.84 14.43
CA ILE A 733 -29.13 -27.40 13.78
C ILE A 733 -29.56 -28.60 12.95
N THR A 734 -29.19 -28.62 11.68
CA THR A 734 -29.47 -29.75 10.77
C THR A 734 -28.17 -30.26 10.18
N LEU A 735 -27.90 -31.55 10.37
CA LEU A 735 -26.85 -32.30 9.67
C LEU A 735 -27.55 -33.23 8.68
N GLU A 736 -27.23 -33.12 7.40
CA GLU A 736 -27.89 -33.88 6.35
C GLU A 736 -26.85 -34.44 5.36
N ASN A 737 -26.85 -35.76 5.11
CA ASN A 737 -25.88 -36.37 4.22
C ASN A 737 -24.43 -36.05 4.65
N VAL A 738 -24.15 -36.19 5.95
CA VAL A 738 -22.83 -35.97 6.55
C VAL A 738 -22.17 -37.32 6.82
N ARG A 739 -20.89 -37.46 6.50
CA ARG A 739 -20.12 -38.70 6.69
C ARG A 739 -18.96 -38.48 7.63
N PHE A 740 -18.88 -39.27 8.69
CA PHE A 740 -17.75 -39.37 9.61
C PHE A 740 -17.13 -40.75 9.47
N THR A 741 -15.98 -40.83 8.80
CA THR A 741 -15.31 -42.11 8.50
C THR A 741 -13.87 -42.11 9.01
N ASN A 742 -13.47 -43.11 9.78
CA ASN A 742 -12.07 -43.29 10.20
C ASN A 742 -11.48 -42.08 10.95
N ASN A 743 -12.29 -41.36 11.71
CA ASN A 743 -11.79 -40.24 12.52
C ASN A 743 -11.36 -40.71 13.90
N THR A 744 -10.42 -40.00 14.52
CA THR A 744 -9.97 -40.26 15.89
C THR A 744 -10.06 -38.98 16.71
N GLY A 745 -11.05 -38.92 17.61
CA GLY A 745 -11.16 -37.90 18.65
C GLY A 745 -10.30 -38.24 19.87
N PHE A 746 -10.07 -37.29 20.77
CA PHE A 746 -9.45 -37.62 22.05
C PHE A 746 -10.47 -38.30 22.98
N SER A 747 -11.62 -37.68 23.24
CA SER A 747 -12.75 -38.32 23.93
C SER A 747 -13.86 -38.65 22.95
N ASN A 748 -14.46 -37.65 22.30
CA ASN A 748 -15.65 -37.85 21.46
C ASN A 748 -15.45 -37.42 20.01
N ILE A 749 -16.32 -37.90 19.12
CA ILE A 749 -16.35 -37.42 17.73
C ILE A 749 -17.17 -36.13 17.62
N MET A 750 -18.34 -36.10 18.26
CA MET A 750 -19.23 -34.95 18.25
C MET A 750 -19.73 -34.60 19.65
N TYR A 751 -19.71 -33.33 20.01
CA TYR A 751 -20.27 -32.80 21.24
C TYR A 751 -21.38 -31.78 20.97
N ILE A 752 -22.50 -31.95 21.67
CA ILE A 752 -23.69 -31.12 21.55
C ILE A 752 -24.09 -30.63 22.94
N ASP A 753 -24.06 -29.31 23.14
CA ASP A 753 -24.43 -28.70 24.42
C ASP A 753 -25.96 -28.48 24.51
N ASN A 754 -26.54 -27.67 23.62
CA ASN A 754 -27.96 -27.31 23.63
C ASN A 754 -28.53 -27.11 22.21
N GLY A 755 -29.84 -26.89 22.14
CA GLY A 755 -30.57 -26.62 20.89
C GLY A 755 -31.18 -27.87 20.26
N LYS A 756 -31.98 -27.65 19.23
CA LYS A 756 -32.63 -28.72 18.47
C LYS A 756 -31.72 -29.19 17.34
N THR A 757 -31.19 -30.40 17.46
CA THR A 757 -30.30 -31.01 16.47
C THR A 757 -31.01 -32.14 15.75
N VAL A 758 -31.01 -32.09 14.41
CA VAL A 758 -31.56 -33.16 13.57
C VAL A 758 -30.45 -33.68 12.67
N ILE A 759 -30.16 -34.98 12.74
CA ILE A 759 -29.17 -35.66 11.90
C ILE A 759 -29.92 -36.61 10.97
N LYS A 760 -29.81 -36.37 9.65
CA LYS A 760 -30.54 -37.10 8.61
C LYS A 760 -29.59 -37.72 7.60
N ARG A 761 -29.90 -38.93 7.11
CA ARG A 761 -29.17 -39.58 6.01
C ARG A 761 -27.65 -39.56 6.20
N SER A 762 -27.18 -39.69 7.43
CA SER A 762 -25.76 -39.50 7.77
C SER A 762 -25.11 -40.84 8.13
N LEU A 763 -23.81 -40.93 7.92
CA LEU A 763 -23.01 -42.13 8.17
C LEU A 763 -21.93 -41.85 9.19
N PHE A 764 -21.85 -42.67 10.22
CA PHE A 764 -20.75 -42.73 11.16
C PHE A 764 -20.12 -44.12 11.08
N GLU A 765 -18.90 -44.21 10.56
CA GLU A 765 -18.25 -45.48 10.27
C GLU A 765 -16.82 -45.52 10.81
N ASN A 766 -16.50 -46.55 11.58
CA ASN A 766 -15.17 -46.84 12.11
C ASN A 766 -14.52 -45.58 12.72
N ASN A 767 -15.19 -44.95 13.68
CA ASN A 767 -14.62 -43.80 14.38
C ASN A 767 -14.07 -44.24 15.73
N PHE A 768 -13.03 -43.56 16.20
CA PHE A 768 -12.25 -44.01 17.35
C PHE A 768 -12.05 -42.89 18.37
N SER A 769 -11.81 -43.30 19.61
CA SER A 769 -11.42 -42.41 20.71
C SER A 769 -10.10 -42.86 21.30
N ARG A 770 -9.24 -41.90 21.64
CA ARG A 770 -8.00 -42.18 22.37
C ARG A 770 -8.23 -42.44 23.85
N ASN A 771 -9.36 -42.01 24.41
CA ASN A 771 -9.79 -42.33 25.76
C ASN A 771 -11.15 -43.05 25.71
N PRO A 772 -11.18 -44.33 25.28
CA PRO A 772 -12.42 -45.05 25.02
C PRO A 772 -13.25 -45.31 26.28
N ARG A 773 -12.68 -45.22 27.49
CA ARG A 773 -13.40 -45.38 28.76
C ARG A 773 -14.45 -44.28 28.98
N THR A 774 -14.19 -43.08 28.47
CA THR A 774 -15.07 -41.91 28.63
C THR A 774 -15.56 -41.35 27.29
N GLY A 775 -15.12 -41.94 26.18
CA GLY A 775 -15.38 -41.45 24.84
C GLY A 775 -16.63 -42.03 24.21
N VAL A 776 -17.31 -41.27 23.35
CA VAL A 776 -18.47 -41.72 22.56
C VAL A 776 -18.47 -41.13 21.15
N PHE A 777 -19.23 -41.68 20.20
CA PHE A 777 -19.42 -41.02 18.91
C PHE A 777 -20.09 -39.66 19.11
N ILE A 778 -21.24 -39.63 19.79
CA ILE A 778 -22.02 -38.41 20.03
C ILE A 778 -22.26 -38.24 21.52
N PHE A 779 -21.70 -37.17 22.09
CA PHE A 779 -21.93 -36.74 23.46
C PHE A 779 -22.94 -35.59 23.50
N VAL A 780 -24.02 -35.76 24.26
CA VAL A 780 -25.03 -34.72 24.48
C VAL A 780 -25.06 -34.33 25.95
N GLU A 781 -24.71 -33.07 26.21
CA GLU A 781 -24.54 -32.49 27.56
C GLU A 781 -25.87 -32.37 28.32
N HIS A 782 -25.77 -32.25 29.65
CA HIS A 782 -26.92 -31.91 30.48
C HIS A 782 -27.46 -30.50 30.18
N GLY A 783 -28.78 -30.37 29.98
CA GLY A 783 -29.41 -29.09 29.67
C GLY A 783 -30.73 -29.26 28.92
N THR A 784 -30.98 -28.40 27.93
CA THR A 784 -32.18 -28.48 27.07
C THR A 784 -31.91 -28.90 25.60
N PRO A 785 -30.88 -29.72 25.27
CA PRO A 785 -30.72 -30.22 23.92
C PRO A 785 -31.85 -31.18 23.56
N SER A 786 -32.24 -31.15 22.29
CA SER A 786 -33.14 -32.13 21.66
C SER A 786 -32.42 -32.73 20.47
N ILE A 787 -32.49 -34.05 20.30
CA ILE A 787 -31.79 -34.74 19.20
C ILE A 787 -32.72 -35.71 18.48
N THR A 788 -32.62 -35.72 17.15
CA THR A 788 -33.35 -36.65 16.29
C THR A 788 -32.41 -37.26 15.26
N PHE A 789 -32.34 -38.60 15.23
CA PHE A 789 -31.70 -39.37 14.17
C PHE A 789 -32.75 -39.89 13.19
N GLU A 790 -32.54 -39.67 11.90
CA GLU A 790 -33.47 -40.10 10.84
C GLU A 790 -32.70 -40.69 9.66
N ASN A 791 -33.02 -41.92 9.25
CA ASN A 791 -32.38 -42.57 8.10
C ASN A 791 -30.84 -42.59 8.19
N SER A 792 -30.27 -42.74 9.39
CA SER A 792 -28.81 -42.63 9.61
C SER A 792 -28.19 -43.96 10.02
N VAL A 793 -26.92 -44.15 9.70
CA VAL A 793 -26.20 -45.42 9.91
C VAL A 793 -24.99 -45.18 10.81
N PHE A 794 -24.88 -45.99 11.86
CA PHE A 794 -23.74 -46.05 12.77
C PHE A 794 -23.14 -47.46 12.67
N ASN A 795 -21.89 -47.55 12.23
CA ASN A 795 -21.22 -48.82 11.98
C ASN A 795 -19.82 -48.82 12.59
N GLN A 796 -19.53 -49.81 13.43
CA GLN A 796 -18.21 -50.02 14.02
C GLN A 796 -17.78 -51.47 13.75
N THR A 797 -16.95 -51.67 12.73
CA THR A 797 -16.42 -52.98 12.31
C THR A 797 -14.95 -53.17 12.69
N GLU A 798 -14.21 -52.07 12.82
CA GLU A 798 -12.82 -52.07 13.26
C GLU A 798 -12.73 -51.74 14.76
N ILE A 799 -11.81 -52.38 15.48
CA ILE A 799 -11.46 -51.99 16.85
C ILE A 799 -10.01 -51.50 16.83
N ARG A 800 -9.77 -50.30 17.36
CA ARG A 800 -8.40 -49.77 17.54
C ARG A 800 -8.12 -49.55 19.01
N THR A 801 -7.04 -50.14 19.47
CA THR A 801 -6.44 -49.87 20.79
C THR A 801 -5.40 -48.76 20.63
N PHE A 802 -5.42 -47.78 21.53
CA PHE A 802 -4.37 -46.77 21.62
C PHE A 802 -3.58 -47.04 22.90
N ASP A 803 -2.25 -47.17 22.79
CA ASP A 803 -1.39 -47.29 23.96
C ASP A 803 -1.51 -46.01 24.81
N HIS A 804 -1.88 -46.20 26.08
CA HIS A 804 -1.68 -45.19 27.11
C HIS A 804 -0.25 -45.32 27.63
N ASP A 805 0.44 -44.20 27.86
CA ASP A 805 1.77 -44.11 28.50
C ASP A 805 1.74 -44.56 29.99
N GLU A 806 1.02 -45.62 30.35
CA GLU A 806 1.00 -46.22 31.68
C GLU A 806 1.81 -47.52 31.68
N LYS A 807 2.73 -47.60 32.66
CA LYS A 807 3.68 -48.69 32.88
C LYS A 807 3.09 -50.10 32.64
N PRO A 808 3.89 -51.04 32.10
CA PRO A 808 3.46 -52.41 31.91
C PRO A 808 3.32 -53.08 33.29
N ASN A 809 2.10 -53.25 33.77
CA ASN A 809 1.82 -54.28 34.77
C ASN A 809 0.40 -54.84 34.66
N THR A 810 0.36 -56.10 34.24
CA THR A 810 -0.52 -57.20 34.70
C THR A 810 -2.01 -56.92 34.81
N ASN A 811 -2.70 -56.96 33.67
CA ASN A 811 -3.91 -57.75 33.38
C ASN A 811 -4.37 -57.34 31.97
N PRO A 812 -4.89 -58.26 31.13
CA PRO A 812 -5.50 -57.89 29.86
C PRO A 812 -6.76 -57.06 30.17
N LYS A 813 -6.60 -55.73 30.25
CA LYS A 813 -7.69 -54.78 30.47
C LYS A 813 -8.67 -54.96 29.31
N ALA A 814 -9.92 -55.28 29.65
CA ALA A 814 -11.04 -55.35 28.72
C ALA A 814 -10.95 -54.25 27.66
N VAL A 815 -11.08 -54.65 26.39
CA VAL A 815 -11.10 -53.74 25.25
C VAL A 815 -12.30 -52.81 25.44
N ASN A 816 -12.04 -51.60 25.93
CA ASN A 816 -13.11 -50.59 26.08
C ASN A 816 -13.49 -50.14 24.67
N ILE A 817 -14.72 -50.44 24.27
CA ILE A 817 -15.26 -50.05 22.97
C ILE A 817 -16.04 -48.75 23.14
N MET A 818 -15.88 -47.82 22.20
CA MET A 818 -16.54 -46.52 22.23
C MET A 818 -18.06 -46.66 21.97
N PRO A 819 -18.95 -46.29 22.91
CA PRO A 819 -20.39 -46.24 22.66
C PRO A 819 -20.76 -45.27 21.54
N PHE A 820 -21.92 -45.49 20.91
CA PHE A 820 -22.41 -44.59 19.87
C PHE A 820 -22.97 -43.29 20.48
N VAL A 821 -23.76 -43.35 21.54
CA VAL A 821 -24.43 -42.14 22.05
C VAL A 821 -24.42 -42.09 23.57
N TYR A 822 -24.03 -40.93 24.09
CA TYR A 822 -24.28 -40.51 25.46
C TYR A 822 -25.30 -39.36 25.48
N PHE A 823 -26.41 -39.52 26.21
CA PHE A 823 -27.47 -38.52 26.28
C PHE A 823 -27.84 -38.16 27.73
N ALA A 824 -27.49 -36.93 28.15
CA ALA A 824 -27.86 -36.36 29.45
C ALA A 824 -28.92 -35.24 29.37
N GLY A 825 -29.44 -34.93 28.17
CA GLY A 825 -30.39 -33.85 27.94
C GLY A 825 -31.78 -34.07 28.56
N LEU A 826 -32.49 -32.97 28.82
CA LEU A 826 -33.91 -32.98 29.25
C LEU A 826 -34.89 -32.89 28.07
N GLY A 827 -34.41 -32.57 26.88
CA GLY A 827 -35.23 -32.54 25.66
C GLY A 827 -35.45 -33.94 25.06
N PRO A 828 -36.30 -34.06 24.02
CA PRO A 828 -36.56 -35.33 23.37
C PRO A 828 -35.32 -35.93 22.69
N PHE A 829 -35.20 -37.26 22.82
CA PHE A 829 -34.27 -38.13 22.11
C PHE A 829 -35.09 -39.07 21.19
N VAL A 830 -34.94 -38.91 19.87
CA VAL A 830 -35.76 -39.62 18.87
C VAL A 830 -34.89 -40.34 17.85
N VAL A 831 -35.22 -41.59 17.56
CA VAL A 831 -34.53 -42.43 16.56
C VAL A 831 -35.58 -42.96 15.58
N ARG A 832 -35.37 -42.73 14.27
CA ARG A 832 -36.29 -43.17 13.21
C ARG A 832 -35.52 -43.80 12.07
N ASN A 833 -35.88 -45.04 11.72
CA ASN A 833 -35.32 -45.76 10.57
C ASN A 833 -33.77 -45.66 10.49
N SER A 834 -33.09 -45.83 11.63
CA SER A 834 -31.64 -45.65 11.75
C SER A 834 -31.02 -46.92 12.32
N SER A 835 -29.84 -47.31 11.86
CA SER A 835 -29.17 -48.57 12.25
C SER A 835 -27.89 -48.32 13.07
N PHE A 836 -27.63 -49.23 14.01
CA PHE A 836 -26.47 -49.21 14.89
C PHE A 836 -25.86 -50.62 14.91
N VAL A 837 -24.67 -50.79 14.34
CA VAL A 837 -24.01 -52.08 14.15
C VAL A 837 -22.61 -52.04 14.75
N MET A 838 -22.30 -52.99 15.64
CA MET A 838 -20.99 -53.08 16.30
C MET A 838 -20.47 -54.52 16.21
N SER A 839 -19.28 -54.70 15.63
CA SER A 839 -18.59 -55.99 15.54
C SER A 839 -17.57 -56.10 16.68
N ALA A 840 -17.96 -56.74 17.78
CA ALA A 840 -17.11 -56.95 18.95
C ALA A 840 -17.30 -58.34 19.56
N SER A 841 -16.20 -58.99 19.94
CA SER A 841 -16.20 -60.24 20.71
C SER A 841 -16.50 -59.91 22.18
N GLU A 842 -17.70 -60.28 22.63
CA GLU A 842 -18.31 -60.07 23.97
C GLU A 842 -18.60 -58.60 24.36
N VAL A 843 -19.90 -58.26 24.34
CA VAL A 843 -20.45 -56.93 24.64
C VAL A 843 -20.58 -56.73 26.15
N THR A 844 -19.53 -56.23 26.82
CA THR A 844 -19.64 -55.74 28.21
C THR A 844 -19.84 -54.22 28.29
N THR A 845 -19.74 -53.50 27.16
CA THR A 845 -19.86 -52.03 27.11
C THR A 845 -21.20 -51.59 26.49
N PRO A 846 -21.99 -50.71 27.16
CA PRO A 846 -23.28 -50.26 26.64
C PRO A 846 -23.12 -49.44 25.35
N ILE A 847 -23.94 -49.74 24.34
CA ILE A 847 -23.93 -49.05 23.04
C ILE A 847 -24.57 -47.64 23.15
N PHE A 848 -25.53 -47.49 24.08
CA PHE A 848 -26.21 -46.23 24.43
C PHE A 848 -26.11 -46.00 25.93
N ILE A 849 -25.78 -44.77 26.33
CA ILE A 849 -25.76 -44.34 27.72
C ILE A 849 -26.74 -43.18 27.88
N ILE A 850 -27.75 -43.37 28.75
CA ILE A 850 -28.81 -42.40 28.97
C ILE A 850 -28.90 -42.13 30.48
N GLN A 851 -28.51 -40.94 30.93
CA GLN A 851 -28.29 -40.66 32.36
C GLN A 851 -29.48 -39.99 33.07
N ASN A 852 -30.44 -39.43 32.34
CA ASN A 852 -31.53 -38.61 32.88
C ASN A 852 -32.91 -39.28 32.71
N ALA A 853 -33.07 -40.49 33.24
CA ALA A 853 -34.25 -41.35 33.00
C ALA A 853 -35.57 -40.88 33.64
N ARG A 854 -35.57 -39.83 34.49
CA ARG A 854 -36.78 -39.42 35.24
C ARG A 854 -37.87 -38.77 34.38
N ILE A 855 -37.52 -38.18 33.22
CA ILE A 855 -38.48 -37.54 32.30
C ILE A 855 -37.93 -37.65 30.85
N GLN A 856 -38.01 -38.81 30.21
CA GLN A 856 -37.60 -38.97 28.80
C GLN A 856 -38.65 -39.68 27.94
N LYS A 857 -38.92 -39.12 26.74
CA LYS A 857 -39.73 -39.76 25.71
C LYS A 857 -38.77 -40.32 24.66
N ILE A 858 -38.40 -41.58 24.81
CA ILE A 858 -37.68 -42.31 23.77
C ILE A 858 -38.71 -42.79 22.75
N ILE A 859 -38.58 -42.33 21.51
CA ILE A 859 -39.44 -42.78 20.39
C ILE A 859 -38.52 -43.48 19.40
N VAL A 860 -38.64 -44.80 19.31
CA VAL A 860 -37.97 -45.65 18.32
C VAL A 860 -39.03 -46.07 17.30
N HIS A 861 -38.83 -45.70 16.04
CA HIS A 861 -39.65 -46.14 14.90
C HIS A 861 -38.80 -46.88 13.89
#